data_AF-A0A059V6M5-F1
#
_entry.id   AF-A0A059V6M5-F1
#
_cell.length_a   1.000
_cell.length_b   1.000
_cell.length_c   1.000
_cell.angle_alpha   90.00
_cell.angle_beta   90.00
_cell.angle_gamma   90.00
#
_symmetry.space_group_name_H-M   'P 1'
#
loop_
_entity.id
_entity.type
_entity.pdbx_description
1 polymer ?
#
loop_
_entity_poly.entity_id
_entity_poly.type
_entity_poly.pdbx_seq_one_letter_code
_entity_poly.pdbx_strand_id
1 'polypeptide(L)'
;MTQVPVQYFNLMEENYSKYGASAIQLIQIGKFYELWHERDVSCIQQAYSQAELLAESPPPREGPLGATPPIEQVASLLDMRITSPGKRSLLQMGFPIYSLTTYLSTLLDKGWTIIVIDELVTGKSGPKQRAVSQVYSPSCNLEDCSELSYVISIYLKDDLLGITLFSAMNGHSIMFPVYWADRDKVARLLISYRIKEVVIWVDSGDNPGILNKIYGLLIGWNLFPSEPNAKIEVMGSPRYLSYRYENDNKEWLLLHIYLDINEEWFNKNYQEYTLSKIFQSTWTENVNQVNLISLLGILQFVKDRNPNFIKNLQLPESYSSVVSPLSLILCNRAEYQLDLLPKKGKLGGLLNLIDYCSTAMGKRLLKFRLLNPITDYSELNLRYEEIATFKQLLDKQIFDNSELKQIKDLSSLHRQWAICASSDTTLPPKKLNQIYHSYLSVSKLIRSLLPLLRSPRHLAIEPLAAGPQLEPLIEELERVFQVKNLLGDLKDILQPTDNLTNLLAQQQTLRAQLAEWAEQASNIVFQDTTSIKAEYFSKEGYALSILSKKLAKLNRYLAGPASSVPGELLSSIIMLGKRGNYHIITSPAILKVSVELNLLEEQVNTYVKQTYNRELKRLYFSYSELFLPLENIISRLDVALSGAIVSTKFNYTRPCLQGEGKGLIETINLRHPLIEQLNTQEECVAHDISLEDKGMLIFSVNGAGKSTLLRAIGVNVILAQAGMYVAADSFKLRPYHYLITRILGGDDLHKGQGTFEVEMRDLSTILKLANYNSLILGDEICHGTEVNSGLAILAATIERLAAARTSFVLSTHLHQVCSLIDLPVRYYHLSVIQREDLGIIYERKLKPGPGPSQYGVEVMGHIINDKEFYRSALKYRKLINWKSPSLRPQSKSSSLAVFRPSKYNTKVFIDSCEICGAPAEAIHHIKPKKLGHSLNLNRRSNLVPVCSSCHLDIHRNKISISGWKKTPGHKKLYWVYLNGPLDSGTE
;
A
#
# COMPACT_ATOMS: atom_id res chain seq x y z
N MET A 1 -40.02 26.15 -23.59
CA MET A 1 -39.66 24.75 -23.27
C MET A 1 -38.26 24.76 -22.66
N THR A 2 -38.05 24.09 -21.53
CA THR A 2 -36.80 24.16 -20.75
C THR A 2 -35.62 23.65 -21.59
N GLN A 3 -34.69 24.54 -21.97
CA GLN A 3 -33.52 24.19 -22.77
C GLN A 3 -32.53 23.26 -22.04
N VAL A 4 -32.63 23.15 -20.71
CA VAL A 4 -31.62 22.48 -19.88
C VAL A 4 -31.59 20.95 -20.06
N PRO A 5 -32.72 20.20 -20.09
CA PRO A 5 -32.68 18.75 -20.35
C PRO A 5 -32.07 18.37 -21.69
N VAL A 6 -32.40 19.13 -22.74
CA VAL A 6 -31.83 18.90 -24.08
C VAL A 6 -30.31 19.16 -24.07
N GLN A 7 -29.86 20.25 -23.42
CA GLN A 7 -28.43 20.52 -23.24
C GLN A 7 -27.72 19.40 -22.48
N TYR A 8 -28.33 18.87 -21.42
CA TYR A 8 -27.76 17.78 -20.62
C TYR A 8 -27.55 16.51 -21.46
N PHE A 9 -28.58 16.05 -22.19
CA PHE A 9 -28.49 14.83 -22.97
C PHE A 9 -27.60 14.96 -24.22
N ASN A 10 -27.53 16.14 -24.84
CA ASN A 10 -26.58 16.38 -25.93
C ASN A 10 -25.12 16.31 -25.43
N LEU A 11 -24.82 16.92 -24.28
CA LEU A 11 -23.49 16.82 -23.66
C LEU A 11 -23.18 15.39 -23.20
N MET A 12 -24.20 14.61 -22.85
CA MET A 12 -24.05 13.21 -22.42
C MET A 12 -23.45 12.33 -23.50
N GLU A 13 -23.94 12.40 -24.73
CA GLU A 13 -23.41 11.60 -25.84
C GLU A 13 -21.94 11.94 -26.11
N GLU A 14 -21.61 13.22 -26.20
CA GLU A 14 -20.23 13.70 -26.38
C GLU A 14 -19.32 13.24 -25.24
N ASN A 15 -19.73 13.49 -23.99
CA ASN A 15 -18.94 13.16 -22.82
C ASN A 15 -18.74 11.64 -22.65
N TYR A 16 -19.76 10.83 -22.93
CA TYR A 16 -19.63 9.37 -22.82
C TYR A 16 -18.71 8.81 -23.89
N SER A 17 -18.74 9.36 -25.10
CA SER A 17 -17.79 8.98 -26.16
C SER A 17 -16.34 9.27 -25.76
N LYS A 18 -16.10 10.34 -25.00
CA LYS A 18 -14.76 10.79 -24.59
C LYS A 18 -14.25 10.13 -23.31
N TYR A 19 -15.10 9.96 -22.31
CA TYR A 19 -14.71 9.53 -20.96
C TYR A 19 -15.19 8.12 -20.58
N GLY A 20 -16.03 7.49 -21.42
CA GLY A 20 -16.66 6.18 -21.16
C GLY A 20 -17.99 6.29 -20.41
N ALA A 21 -18.78 5.21 -20.38
CA ALA A 21 -20.14 5.24 -19.81
C ALA A 21 -20.14 5.21 -18.29
N SER A 22 -19.02 4.89 -17.65
CA SER A 22 -18.86 5.05 -16.19
C SER A 22 -18.67 6.51 -15.78
N ALA A 23 -19.20 7.44 -16.58
CA ALA A 23 -19.24 8.86 -16.30
C ALA A 23 -20.59 9.26 -15.70
N ILE A 24 -20.54 10.09 -14.66
CA ILE A 24 -21.67 10.76 -14.02
C ILE A 24 -21.58 12.23 -14.39
N GLN A 25 -22.64 12.77 -14.99
CA GLN A 25 -22.70 14.20 -15.28
C GLN A 25 -23.50 14.93 -14.21
N LEU A 26 -22.88 15.95 -13.64
CA LEU A 26 -23.46 16.84 -12.66
C LEU A 26 -23.63 18.21 -13.31
N ILE A 27 -24.88 18.56 -13.63
CA ILE A 27 -25.20 19.83 -14.27
C ILE A 27 -25.62 20.86 -13.23
N GLN A 28 -25.00 22.03 -13.26
CA GLN A 28 -25.32 23.12 -12.36
C GLN A 28 -26.66 23.76 -12.74
N ILE A 29 -27.57 23.83 -11.77
CA ILE A 29 -28.83 24.56 -11.85
C ILE A 29 -28.93 25.43 -10.59
N GLY A 30 -28.61 26.71 -10.75
CA GLY A 30 -28.56 27.64 -9.62
C GLY A 30 -27.50 27.25 -8.58
N LYS A 31 -27.94 26.83 -7.39
CA LYS A 31 -27.06 26.43 -6.26
C LYS A 31 -26.93 24.91 -6.07
N PHE A 32 -27.46 24.14 -7.01
CA PHE A 32 -27.46 22.68 -6.96
C PHE A 32 -26.74 22.09 -8.17
N TYR A 33 -26.08 20.96 -7.95
CA TYR A 33 -25.76 20.01 -9.02
C TYR A 33 -26.88 18.99 -9.12
N GLU A 34 -27.29 18.71 -10.35
CA GLU A 34 -28.34 17.76 -10.65
C GLU A 34 -27.86 16.68 -11.62
N LEU A 35 -28.48 15.51 -11.53
CA LEU A 35 -28.25 14.38 -12.41
C LEU A 35 -29.60 13.85 -12.90
N TRP A 36 -29.72 13.65 -14.20
CA TRP A 36 -30.97 13.28 -14.88
C TRP A 36 -30.85 11.97 -15.67
N HIS A 37 -31.98 11.26 -15.79
CA HIS A 37 -32.09 10.01 -16.55
C HIS A 37 -33.49 9.82 -17.14
N GLU A 38 -33.61 9.32 -18.37
CA GLU A 38 -34.91 8.99 -19.01
C GLU A 38 -35.30 7.54 -18.72
N ARG A 39 -36.55 7.28 -18.27
CA ARG A 39 -36.97 5.94 -17.82
C ARG A 39 -37.05 4.88 -18.92
N ASP A 40 -37.31 5.28 -20.16
CA ASP A 40 -37.65 4.37 -21.27
C ASP A 40 -36.52 4.21 -22.31
N VAL A 41 -35.32 4.73 -22.01
CA VAL A 41 -34.14 4.59 -22.88
C VAL A 41 -33.32 3.42 -22.37
N SER A 42 -33.08 2.40 -23.22
CA SER A 42 -32.19 1.29 -22.87
C SER A 42 -30.84 1.86 -22.44
N CYS A 43 -30.38 1.48 -21.25
CA CYS A 43 -29.11 1.97 -20.72
C CYS A 43 -28.00 1.71 -21.74
N ILE A 44 -27.23 2.74 -22.09
CA ILE A 44 -26.03 2.61 -22.94
C ILE A 44 -25.01 1.67 -22.27
N GLN A 45 -25.08 1.53 -20.94
CA GLN A 45 -24.28 0.58 -20.18
C GLN A 45 -24.86 -0.83 -20.32
N GLN A 46 -24.02 -1.73 -20.82
CA GLN A 46 -24.27 -3.16 -20.82
C GLN A 46 -23.43 -3.80 -19.72
N ALA A 47 -23.93 -4.88 -19.12
CA ALA A 47 -23.19 -5.66 -18.15
C ALA A 47 -22.97 -7.06 -18.69
N TYR A 48 -21.72 -7.50 -18.62
CA TYR A 48 -21.28 -8.84 -19.01
C TYR A 48 -20.61 -9.53 -17.83
N SER A 49 -20.66 -10.85 -17.82
CA SER A 49 -19.75 -11.66 -17.02
C SER A 49 -18.37 -11.69 -17.65
N GLN A 50 -17.35 -11.97 -16.85
CA GLN A 50 -15.99 -12.16 -17.33
C GLN A 50 -15.90 -13.28 -18.39
N ALA A 51 -16.61 -14.38 -18.18
CA ALA A 51 -16.61 -15.51 -19.11
C ALA A 51 -17.17 -15.13 -20.49
N GLU A 52 -18.23 -14.30 -20.52
CA GLU A 52 -18.81 -13.81 -21.78
C GLU A 52 -17.84 -12.91 -22.55
N LEU A 53 -17.01 -12.11 -21.85
CA LEU A 53 -16.00 -11.26 -22.50
C LEU A 53 -14.79 -12.03 -23.05
N LEU A 54 -14.49 -13.20 -22.48
CA LEU A 54 -13.40 -14.07 -22.94
C LEU A 54 -13.81 -15.06 -24.04
N ALA A 55 -15.10 -15.23 -24.28
CA ALA A 55 -15.58 -16.17 -25.29
C ALA A 55 -15.25 -15.66 -26.71
N GLU A 56 -14.79 -16.56 -27.59
CA GLU A 56 -14.46 -16.22 -28.99
C GLU A 56 -15.70 -15.91 -29.87
N SER A 57 -16.90 -16.18 -29.35
CA SER A 57 -18.18 -15.89 -30.00
C SER A 57 -18.75 -14.56 -29.47
N PRO A 58 -19.31 -13.67 -30.31
CA PRO A 58 -19.99 -12.48 -29.82
C PRO A 58 -21.07 -12.89 -28.81
N PRO A 59 -21.30 -12.08 -27.76
CA PRO A 59 -22.23 -12.44 -26.70
C PRO A 59 -23.61 -12.79 -27.31
N PRO A 60 -24.27 -13.85 -26.81
CA PRO A 60 -25.56 -14.27 -27.35
C PRO A 60 -26.56 -13.11 -27.34
N ARG A 61 -27.42 -13.05 -28.36
CA ARG A 61 -28.53 -12.08 -28.46
C ARG A 61 -29.65 -12.30 -27.42
N GLU A 62 -29.42 -13.11 -26.40
CA GLU A 62 -30.28 -13.13 -25.21
C GLU A 62 -29.96 -11.88 -24.39
N GLY A 63 -30.99 -11.10 -24.05
CA GLY A 63 -30.84 -9.71 -23.61
C GLY A 63 -29.85 -9.52 -22.44
N PRO A 64 -29.14 -8.38 -22.39
CA PRO A 64 -28.16 -8.10 -21.36
C PRO A 64 -28.75 -8.24 -19.95
N LEU A 65 -27.93 -8.67 -18.98
CA LEU A 65 -28.24 -8.48 -17.56
C LEU A 65 -28.55 -6.99 -17.35
N GLY A 66 -29.81 -6.64 -17.13
CA GLY A 66 -30.24 -5.25 -17.01
C GLY A 66 -29.34 -4.49 -16.03
N ALA A 67 -28.58 -3.51 -16.53
CA ALA A 67 -27.76 -2.65 -15.70
C ALA A 67 -28.68 -1.67 -14.97
N THR A 68 -28.59 -1.63 -13.63
CA THR A 68 -29.22 -0.58 -12.83
C THR A 68 -28.74 0.78 -13.34
N PRO A 69 -29.62 1.73 -13.68
CA PRO A 69 -29.20 2.98 -14.28
C PRO A 69 -28.30 3.77 -13.31
N PRO A 70 -27.33 4.56 -13.81
CA PRO A 70 -26.40 5.32 -12.97
C PRO A 70 -27.07 6.16 -11.88
N ILE A 71 -28.22 6.78 -12.18
CA ILE A 71 -28.97 7.59 -11.22
C ILE A 71 -29.39 6.79 -9.97
N GLU A 72 -29.80 5.53 -10.13
CA GLU A 72 -30.21 4.66 -9.03
C GLU A 72 -29.01 4.17 -8.22
N GLN A 73 -27.91 3.85 -8.90
CA GLN A 73 -26.66 3.47 -8.25
C GLN A 73 -26.12 4.62 -7.39
N VAL A 74 -26.09 5.84 -7.94
CA VAL A 74 -25.60 7.04 -7.26
C VAL A 74 -26.52 7.46 -6.12
N ALA A 75 -27.85 7.43 -6.34
CA ALA A 75 -28.81 7.74 -5.30
C ALA A 75 -28.69 6.79 -4.11
N SER A 76 -28.53 5.48 -4.36
CA SER A 76 -28.29 4.47 -3.32
C SER A 76 -26.96 4.72 -2.59
N LEU A 77 -25.89 4.99 -3.34
CA LEU A 77 -24.55 5.22 -2.79
C LEU A 77 -24.45 6.48 -1.92
N LEU A 78 -25.18 7.53 -2.28
CA LEU A 78 -25.18 8.81 -1.58
C LEU A 78 -26.35 8.97 -0.59
N ASP A 79 -27.18 7.93 -0.41
CA ASP A 79 -28.41 7.96 0.38
C ASP A 79 -29.34 9.14 0.01
N MET A 80 -29.59 9.29 -1.28
CA MET A 80 -30.39 10.38 -1.86
C MET A 80 -31.69 9.87 -2.47
N ARG A 81 -32.70 10.74 -2.50
CA ARG A 81 -34.01 10.45 -3.11
C ARG A 81 -34.02 10.83 -4.59
N ILE A 82 -34.61 9.96 -5.41
CA ILE A 82 -34.92 10.26 -6.81
C ILE A 82 -36.33 10.85 -6.88
N THR A 83 -36.47 11.91 -7.68
CA THR A 83 -37.74 12.61 -7.93
C THR A 83 -38.07 12.62 -9.42
N SER A 84 -39.31 12.96 -9.77
CA SER A 84 -39.78 13.02 -11.16
C SER A 84 -40.45 14.38 -11.41
N PRO A 85 -39.74 15.36 -12.00
CA PRO A 85 -40.29 16.69 -12.27
C PRO A 85 -41.31 16.65 -13.44
N GLY A 86 -42.60 16.75 -13.14
CA GLY A 86 -43.66 16.99 -14.13
C GLY A 86 -44.18 15.75 -14.88
N LYS A 87 -44.84 15.96 -16.03
CA LYS A 87 -45.53 14.92 -16.85
C LYS A 87 -44.62 14.06 -17.74
N ARG A 88 -43.30 14.25 -17.75
CA ARG A 88 -42.35 13.43 -18.53
C ARG A 88 -41.77 12.30 -17.69
N SER A 89 -41.38 11.20 -18.33
CA SER A 89 -40.67 10.05 -17.76
C SER A 89 -39.19 10.36 -17.44
N LEU A 90 -38.91 11.52 -16.83
CA LEU A 90 -37.56 11.96 -16.44
C LEU A 90 -37.36 11.77 -14.93
N LEU A 91 -36.30 11.05 -14.55
CA LEU A 91 -35.83 10.94 -13.18
C LEU A 91 -34.77 12.02 -12.90
N GLN A 92 -34.80 12.57 -11.68
CA GLN A 92 -33.91 13.63 -11.24
C GLN A 92 -33.43 13.36 -9.80
N MET A 93 -32.14 13.58 -9.55
CA MET A 93 -31.57 13.74 -8.22
C MET A 93 -30.62 14.93 -8.19
N GLY A 94 -30.27 15.46 -7.01
CA GLY A 94 -29.30 16.53 -6.90
C GLY A 94 -28.93 16.91 -5.47
N PHE A 95 -27.86 17.68 -5.32
CA PHE A 95 -27.33 18.15 -4.04
C PHE A 95 -26.69 19.55 -4.17
N PRO A 96 -26.53 20.30 -3.07
CA PRO A 96 -25.93 21.63 -3.11
C PRO A 96 -24.48 21.61 -3.63
N ILE A 97 -24.08 22.62 -4.41
CA ILE A 97 -22.75 22.69 -5.06
C ILE A 97 -21.60 22.50 -4.06
N TYR A 98 -21.70 23.08 -2.86
CA TYR A 98 -20.66 23.01 -1.83
C TYR A 98 -20.43 21.59 -1.27
N SER A 99 -21.36 20.64 -1.50
CA SER A 99 -21.25 19.26 -1.06
C SER A 99 -20.51 18.35 -2.05
N LEU A 100 -20.14 18.85 -3.23
CA LEU A 100 -19.46 18.07 -4.26
C LEU A 100 -18.19 17.39 -3.74
N THR A 101 -17.33 18.14 -3.05
CA THR A 101 -16.06 17.63 -2.50
C THR A 101 -16.28 16.51 -1.49
N THR A 102 -17.35 16.57 -0.70
CA THR A 102 -17.73 15.53 0.26
C THR A 102 -18.11 14.21 -0.43
N TYR A 103 -18.87 14.28 -1.53
CA TYR A 103 -19.35 13.09 -2.24
C TYR A 103 -18.37 12.53 -3.26
N LEU A 104 -17.39 13.34 -3.68
CA LEU A 104 -16.45 12.98 -4.74
C LEU A 104 -15.68 11.70 -4.40
N SER A 105 -15.10 11.61 -3.19
CA SER A 105 -14.32 10.43 -2.76
C SER A 105 -15.12 9.13 -2.87
N THR A 106 -16.36 9.12 -2.36
CA THR A 106 -17.26 7.96 -2.40
C THR A 106 -17.54 7.49 -3.83
N LEU A 107 -17.76 8.43 -4.76
CA LEU A 107 -18.04 8.08 -6.15
C LEU A 107 -16.80 7.60 -6.89
N LEU A 108 -15.65 8.26 -6.70
CA LEU A 108 -14.38 7.88 -7.31
C LEU A 108 -13.88 6.51 -6.81
N ASP A 109 -14.05 6.20 -5.52
CA ASP A 109 -13.70 4.89 -4.94
C ASP A 109 -14.57 3.74 -5.49
N LYS A 110 -15.74 4.06 -6.09
CA LYS A 110 -16.60 3.13 -6.83
C LYS A 110 -16.33 3.11 -8.34
N GLY A 111 -15.23 3.73 -8.78
CA GLY A 111 -14.80 3.71 -10.18
C GLY A 111 -15.63 4.61 -11.10
N TRP A 112 -16.32 5.62 -10.56
CA TRP A 112 -17.02 6.59 -11.41
C TRP A 112 -16.09 7.71 -11.85
N THR A 113 -16.25 8.16 -13.09
CA THR A 113 -15.73 9.44 -13.58
C THR A 113 -16.79 10.52 -13.39
N ILE A 114 -16.47 11.64 -12.75
CA ILE A 114 -17.43 12.72 -12.46
C ILE A 114 -17.15 13.90 -13.37
N ILE A 115 -18.16 14.29 -14.15
CA ILE A 115 -18.11 15.42 -15.08
C ILE A 115 -18.96 16.52 -14.51
N VAL A 116 -18.34 17.65 -14.19
CA VAL A 116 -19.01 18.83 -13.66
C VAL A 116 -19.26 19.81 -14.79
N ILE A 117 -20.52 20.23 -14.92
CA ILE A 117 -20.98 21.15 -15.95
C ILE A 117 -21.51 22.41 -15.25
N ASP A 118 -20.74 23.49 -15.28
CA ASP A 118 -21.11 24.74 -14.60
C ASP A 118 -21.85 25.72 -15.54
N GLU A 119 -22.61 26.62 -14.93
CA GLU A 119 -23.24 27.76 -15.62
C GLU A 119 -22.18 28.83 -15.93
N LEU A 120 -22.02 29.17 -17.21
CA LEU A 120 -21.16 30.26 -17.65
C LEU A 120 -21.78 31.61 -17.30
N VAL A 121 -20.96 32.55 -16.82
CA VAL A 121 -21.37 33.93 -16.54
C VAL A 121 -21.56 34.66 -17.87
N THR A 122 -22.78 34.66 -18.42
CA THR A 122 -23.12 35.46 -19.60
C THR A 122 -23.75 36.79 -19.17
N GLY A 123 -23.15 37.91 -19.59
CA GLY A 123 -23.56 39.26 -19.19
C GLY A 123 -24.92 39.75 -19.73
N LYS A 124 -25.85 38.88 -20.11
CA LYS A 124 -27.15 39.26 -20.72
C LYS A 124 -28.29 38.35 -20.29
N SER A 125 -29.51 38.90 -20.29
CA SER A 125 -30.79 38.19 -20.15
C SER A 125 -31.01 37.24 -21.34
N GLY A 126 -30.42 36.04 -21.26
CA GLY A 126 -30.57 34.95 -22.21
C GLY A 126 -30.42 33.61 -21.48
N PRO A 127 -30.61 32.48 -22.16
CA PRO A 127 -30.39 31.19 -21.54
C PRO A 127 -28.92 31.04 -21.15
N LYS A 128 -28.69 30.68 -19.88
CA LYS A 128 -27.36 30.44 -19.35
C LYS A 128 -26.68 29.33 -20.16
N GLN A 129 -25.52 29.65 -20.72
CA GLN A 129 -24.68 28.65 -21.37
C GLN A 129 -24.05 27.77 -20.29
N ARG A 130 -23.80 26.51 -20.64
CA ARG A 130 -23.21 25.52 -19.74
C ARG A 130 -22.10 24.80 -20.47
N ALA A 131 -21.00 24.56 -19.76
CA ALA A 131 -19.84 23.86 -20.30
C ALA A 131 -19.22 22.98 -19.22
N VAL A 132 -18.55 21.92 -19.66
CA VAL A 132 -17.74 21.08 -18.77
C VAL A 132 -16.67 21.96 -18.14
N SER A 133 -16.71 22.09 -16.81
CA SER A 133 -15.75 22.88 -16.04
C SER A 133 -14.64 22.01 -15.47
N GLN A 134 -14.99 20.81 -14.99
CA GLN A 134 -14.04 19.86 -14.40
C GLN A 134 -14.42 18.41 -14.72
N VAL A 135 -13.40 17.56 -14.84
CA VAL A 135 -13.56 16.11 -14.94
C VAL A 135 -12.67 15.47 -13.89
N TYR A 136 -13.28 14.68 -13.02
CA TYR A 136 -12.59 13.91 -12.00
C TYR A 136 -12.65 12.43 -12.37
N SER A 137 -11.53 11.75 -12.32
CA SER A 137 -11.48 10.29 -12.42
C SER A 137 -10.72 9.70 -11.24
N PRO A 138 -10.84 8.38 -10.99
CA PRO A 138 -10.22 7.74 -9.83
C PRO A 138 -8.71 8.00 -9.68
N SER A 139 -7.96 8.15 -10.79
CA SER A 139 -6.53 8.48 -10.78
C SER A 139 -6.20 9.94 -11.09
N CYS A 140 -7.19 10.72 -11.54
CA CYS A 140 -6.99 12.11 -11.97
C CYS A 140 -7.81 13.07 -11.08
N ASN A 141 -7.44 13.16 -9.81
CA ASN A 141 -7.97 14.12 -8.84
C ASN A 141 -6.82 14.64 -7.94
N LEU A 142 -6.93 15.89 -7.46
CA LEU A 142 -5.93 16.55 -6.60
C LEU A 142 -6.38 16.66 -5.14
N GLU A 143 -7.43 15.93 -4.77
CA GLU A 143 -7.91 15.93 -3.39
C GLU A 143 -6.92 15.21 -2.46
N ASP A 144 -6.93 15.56 -1.17
CA ASP A 144 -5.97 15.03 -0.21
C ASP A 144 -6.24 13.53 0.06
N CYS A 145 -5.34 12.65 -0.39
CA CYS A 145 -5.41 11.20 -0.13
C CYS A 145 -4.16 10.70 0.62
N SER A 146 -4.32 9.67 1.45
CA SER A 146 -3.21 9.04 2.18
C SER A 146 -2.29 8.21 1.27
N GLU A 147 -2.85 7.62 0.21
CA GLU A 147 -2.11 6.92 -0.84
C GLU A 147 -2.30 7.64 -2.18
N LEU A 148 -1.28 7.56 -3.05
CA LEU A 148 -1.35 8.12 -4.40
C LEU A 148 -2.05 7.12 -5.32
N SER A 149 -3.07 7.59 -6.03
CA SER A 149 -3.67 6.83 -7.12
C SER A 149 -2.81 6.94 -8.38
N TYR A 150 -2.66 5.83 -9.08
CA TYR A 150 -1.91 5.73 -10.32
C TYR A 150 -2.81 5.29 -11.48
N VAL A 151 -2.60 5.92 -12.62
CA VAL A 151 -2.98 5.39 -13.92
C VAL A 151 -1.78 4.66 -14.51
N ILE A 152 -2.02 3.50 -15.13
CA ILE A 152 -1.02 2.77 -15.92
C ILE A 152 -1.39 2.86 -17.40
N SER A 153 -0.41 3.19 -18.25
CA SER A 153 -0.54 3.10 -19.69
C SER A 153 0.31 1.97 -20.24
N ILE A 154 -0.29 1.17 -21.13
CA ILE A 154 0.35 0.04 -21.79
C ILE A 154 0.23 0.27 -23.29
N TYR A 155 1.35 0.27 -23.98
CA TYR A 155 1.39 0.18 -25.44
C TYR A 155 1.95 -1.18 -25.83
N LEU A 156 1.20 -1.93 -26.64
CA LEU A 156 1.60 -3.24 -27.12
C LEU A 156 2.07 -3.14 -28.56
N LYS A 157 3.31 -3.56 -28.82
CA LYS A 157 3.86 -3.74 -30.17
C LYS A 157 4.59 -5.08 -30.24
N ASP A 158 4.08 -6.00 -31.04
CA ASP A 158 4.58 -7.36 -31.17
C ASP A 158 4.67 -8.09 -29.81
N ASP A 159 5.89 -8.43 -29.37
CA ASP A 159 6.21 -9.04 -28.07
C ASP A 159 6.88 -8.07 -27.10
N LEU A 160 6.84 -6.76 -27.38
CA LEU A 160 7.37 -5.73 -26.49
C LEU A 160 6.24 -4.82 -25.98
N LEU A 161 6.22 -4.64 -24.66
CA LEU A 161 5.28 -3.77 -23.95
C LEU A 161 6.02 -2.49 -23.54
N GLY A 162 5.46 -1.34 -23.88
CA GLY A 162 5.83 -0.07 -23.26
C GLY A 162 4.90 0.21 -22.09
N ILE A 163 5.43 0.34 -20.88
CA ILE A 163 4.63 0.58 -19.68
C ILE A 163 5.03 1.91 -19.06
N THR A 164 4.02 2.73 -18.76
CA THR A 164 4.19 4.00 -18.04
C THR A 164 3.19 4.07 -16.89
N LEU A 165 3.66 4.37 -15.68
CA LEU A 165 2.82 4.74 -14.55
C LEU A 165 2.84 6.25 -14.39
N PHE A 166 1.70 6.82 -13.97
CA PHE A 166 1.59 8.25 -13.69
C PHE A 166 0.62 8.51 -12.54
N SER A 167 0.96 9.44 -11.64
CA SER A 167 0.04 9.99 -10.66
C SER A 167 -0.15 11.48 -10.86
N ALA A 168 -1.40 11.91 -11.08
CA ALA A 168 -1.73 13.33 -11.22
C ALA A 168 -1.47 14.13 -9.93
N MET A 169 -1.50 13.44 -8.78
CA MET A 169 -1.41 14.03 -7.45
C MET A 169 -0.04 14.63 -7.14
N ASN A 170 1.05 13.96 -7.54
CA ASN A 170 2.41 14.47 -7.34
C ASN A 170 3.17 14.66 -8.67
N GLY A 171 2.60 14.26 -9.82
CA GLY A 171 3.26 14.31 -11.12
C GLY A 171 4.33 13.24 -11.33
N HIS A 172 4.44 12.28 -10.41
CA HIS A 172 5.41 11.18 -10.51
C HIS A 172 5.06 10.28 -11.69
N SER A 173 6.06 9.99 -12.50
CA SER A 173 5.94 9.09 -13.63
C SER A 173 7.12 8.14 -13.70
N ILE A 174 6.83 6.88 -13.98
CA ILE A 174 7.83 5.81 -14.16
C ILE A 174 7.55 5.15 -15.49
N MET A 175 8.60 4.80 -16.23
CA MET A 175 8.47 4.01 -17.44
C MET A 175 9.52 2.92 -17.58
N PHE A 176 9.14 1.82 -18.21
CA PHE A 176 10.03 0.71 -18.49
C PHE A 176 9.50 -0.18 -19.62
N PRO A 177 10.38 -0.74 -20.46
CA PRO A 177 9.99 -1.69 -21.49
C PRO A 177 9.94 -3.11 -20.90
N VAL A 178 9.04 -3.94 -21.40
CA VAL A 178 8.90 -5.34 -20.94
C VAL A 178 8.69 -6.27 -22.12
N TYR A 179 9.57 -7.26 -22.27
CA TYR A 179 9.33 -8.34 -23.20
C TYR A 179 8.18 -9.23 -22.71
N TRP A 180 7.38 -9.75 -23.63
CA TRP A 180 6.22 -10.57 -23.32
C TRP A 180 6.56 -11.80 -22.46
N ALA A 181 7.75 -12.39 -22.66
CA ALA A 181 8.27 -13.50 -21.85
C ALA A 181 8.46 -13.14 -20.37
N ASP A 182 8.68 -11.85 -20.07
CA ASP A 182 8.96 -11.30 -18.76
C ASP A 182 7.76 -10.60 -18.11
N ARG A 183 6.58 -10.64 -18.74
CA ARG A 183 5.37 -9.95 -18.28
C ARG A 183 4.98 -10.26 -16.83
N ASP A 184 5.22 -11.47 -16.35
CA ASP A 184 4.86 -11.88 -14.98
C ASP A 184 5.69 -11.15 -13.91
N LYS A 185 6.83 -10.55 -14.28
CA LYS A 185 7.66 -9.73 -13.39
C LYS A 185 6.99 -8.39 -13.05
N VAL A 186 6.13 -7.87 -13.94
CA VAL A 186 5.46 -6.56 -13.79
C VAL A 186 4.48 -6.55 -12.64
N ALA A 187 3.69 -7.62 -12.47
CA ALA A 187 2.70 -7.74 -11.41
C ALA A 187 3.24 -7.34 -10.03
N ARG A 188 4.51 -7.69 -9.75
CA ARG A 188 5.19 -7.42 -8.48
C ARG A 188 5.40 -5.94 -8.23
N LEU A 189 5.88 -5.23 -9.26
CA LEU A 189 6.08 -3.79 -9.18
C LEU A 189 4.75 -3.07 -8.98
N LEU A 190 3.70 -3.52 -9.69
CA LEU A 190 2.37 -2.91 -9.63
C LEU A 190 1.73 -2.99 -8.24
N ILE A 191 2.04 -4.00 -7.43
CA ILE A 191 1.53 -4.11 -6.05
C ILE A 191 1.99 -2.93 -5.16
N SER A 192 3.10 -2.29 -5.53
CA SER A 192 3.61 -1.11 -4.82
C SER A 192 2.81 0.15 -5.08
N TYR A 193 1.99 0.17 -6.14
CA TYR A 193 1.24 1.32 -6.61
C TYR A 193 -0.26 1.04 -6.54
N ARG A 194 -1.04 2.02 -6.08
CA ARG A 194 -2.50 1.89 -6.05
C ARG A 194 -3.06 2.21 -7.44
N ILE A 195 -3.04 1.22 -8.33
CA ILE A 195 -3.59 1.37 -9.69
C ILE A 195 -5.12 1.49 -9.63
N LYS A 196 -5.67 2.57 -10.19
CA LYS A 196 -7.13 2.80 -10.26
C LYS A 196 -7.66 2.91 -11.67
N GLU A 197 -6.80 3.26 -12.64
CA GLU A 197 -7.16 3.32 -14.06
C GLU A 197 -6.07 2.64 -14.90
N VAL A 198 -6.50 1.86 -15.90
CA VAL A 198 -5.64 1.18 -16.87
C VAL A 198 -5.99 1.71 -18.25
N VAL A 199 -4.97 2.11 -19.00
CA VAL A 199 -5.11 2.68 -20.34
C VAL A 199 -4.26 1.88 -21.31
N ILE A 200 -4.88 1.27 -22.30
CA ILE A 200 -4.20 0.41 -23.26
C ILE A 200 -4.34 1.03 -24.65
N TRP A 201 -3.21 1.22 -25.29
CA TRP A 201 -3.11 1.67 -26.67
C TRP A 201 -2.71 0.48 -27.52
N VAL A 202 -3.53 0.19 -28.52
CA VAL A 202 -3.33 -0.93 -29.43
C VAL A 202 -3.28 -0.37 -30.84
N ASP A 203 -2.28 -0.78 -31.60
CA ASP A 203 -2.30 -0.63 -33.05
C ASP A 203 -3.15 -1.80 -33.58
N SER A 204 -4.44 -1.57 -33.85
CA SER A 204 -5.42 -2.64 -34.01
C SER A 204 -5.02 -3.70 -35.04
N GLY A 205 -4.49 -3.29 -36.20
CA GLY A 205 -4.28 -4.20 -37.33
C GLY A 205 -5.47 -5.16 -37.56
N ASP A 206 -5.26 -6.26 -38.27
CA ASP A 206 -6.23 -7.36 -38.39
C ASP A 206 -5.91 -8.49 -37.37
N ASN A 207 -5.73 -8.19 -36.07
CA ASN A 207 -5.47 -9.22 -35.05
C ASN A 207 -6.67 -9.47 -34.12
N PRO A 208 -7.60 -10.38 -34.47
CA PRO A 208 -8.81 -10.62 -33.69
C PRO A 208 -8.55 -11.20 -32.28
N GLY A 209 -7.35 -11.72 -31.98
CA GLY A 209 -6.99 -12.29 -30.68
C GLY A 209 -6.41 -11.31 -29.66
N ILE A 210 -6.21 -10.03 -30.04
CA ILE A 210 -5.46 -9.07 -29.21
C ILE A 210 -6.17 -8.72 -27.89
N LEU A 211 -7.50 -8.66 -27.89
CA LEU A 211 -8.28 -8.40 -26.67
C LEU A 211 -8.14 -9.54 -25.66
N ASN A 212 -8.18 -10.80 -26.10
CA ASN A 212 -7.93 -11.95 -25.23
C ASN A 212 -6.51 -11.95 -24.65
N LYS A 213 -5.52 -11.56 -25.48
CA LYS A 213 -4.13 -11.36 -25.02
C LYS A 213 -4.06 -10.29 -23.92
N ILE A 214 -4.79 -9.19 -24.07
CA ILE A 214 -4.88 -8.09 -23.09
C ILE A 214 -5.57 -8.54 -21.80
N TYR A 215 -6.75 -9.16 -21.88
CA TYR A 215 -7.47 -9.62 -20.69
C TYR A 215 -6.64 -10.64 -19.90
N GLY A 216 -6.01 -11.60 -20.58
CA GLY A 216 -5.12 -12.57 -19.94
C GLY A 216 -3.92 -11.91 -19.24
N LEU A 217 -3.35 -10.86 -19.83
CA LEU A 217 -2.28 -10.07 -19.21
C LEU A 217 -2.75 -9.39 -17.93
N LEU A 218 -3.90 -8.69 -17.98
CA LEU A 218 -4.42 -7.94 -16.83
C LEU A 218 -4.89 -8.86 -15.70
N ILE A 219 -5.46 -10.03 -16.01
CA ILE A 219 -5.78 -11.08 -15.02
C ILE A 219 -4.50 -11.55 -14.32
N GLY A 220 -3.44 -11.82 -15.09
CA GLY A 220 -2.12 -12.20 -14.54
C GLY A 220 -1.53 -11.14 -13.59
N TRP A 221 -1.85 -9.87 -13.82
CA TRP A 221 -1.43 -8.73 -13.00
C TRP A 221 -2.39 -8.35 -11.87
N ASN A 222 -3.49 -9.10 -11.69
CA ASN A 222 -4.57 -8.77 -10.73
C ASN A 222 -5.19 -7.38 -10.95
N LEU A 223 -5.15 -6.89 -12.20
CA LEU A 223 -5.80 -5.66 -12.63
C LEU A 223 -7.16 -5.91 -13.27
N PHE A 224 -7.53 -7.17 -13.53
CA PHE A 224 -8.83 -7.56 -14.09
C PHE A 224 -9.34 -8.78 -13.31
N PRO A 225 -10.66 -8.92 -13.09
CA PRO A 225 -11.21 -10.02 -12.30
C PRO A 225 -10.88 -11.38 -12.94
N SER A 226 -10.50 -12.33 -12.10
CA SER A 226 -10.29 -13.72 -12.53
C SER A 226 -11.56 -14.58 -12.42
N GLU A 227 -12.54 -14.14 -11.62
CA GLU A 227 -13.79 -14.88 -11.41
C GLU A 227 -14.67 -14.87 -12.68
N PRO A 228 -15.06 -16.03 -13.24
CA PRO A 228 -15.85 -16.11 -14.47
C PRO A 228 -17.19 -15.36 -14.42
N ASN A 229 -17.79 -15.28 -13.23
CA ASN A 229 -19.08 -14.62 -13.00
C ASN A 229 -18.97 -13.17 -12.54
N ALA A 230 -17.76 -12.59 -12.50
CA ALA A 230 -17.58 -11.19 -12.13
C ALA A 230 -18.34 -10.29 -13.10
N LYS A 231 -19.17 -9.39 -12.54
CA LYS A 231 -19.96 -8.43 -13.33
C LYS A 231 -19.06 -7.29 -13.78
N ILE A 232 -19.03 -7.03 -15.09
CA ILE A 232 -18.22 -6.01 -15.73
C ILE A 232 -19.16 -5.12 -16.54
N GLU A 233 -19.16 -3.83 -16.21
CA GLU A 233 -19.91 -2.83 -16.96
C GLU A 233 -19.07 -2.37 -18.15
N VAL A 234 -19.66 -2.41 -19.35
CA VAL A 234 -18.96 -2.17 -20.62
C VAL A 234 -19.66 -1.06 -21.40
N MET A 235 -18.84 -0.20 -22.00
CA MET A 235 -19.24 0.72 -23.05
C MET A 235 -18.23 0.62 -24.20
N GLY A 236 -18.73 0.51 -25.42
CA GLY A 236 -17.89 0.50 -26.60
C GLY A 236 -18.39 1.45 -27.68
N SER A 237 -17.44 2.15 -28.29
CA SER A 237 -17.53 2.61 -29.68
C SER A 237 -16.54 1.76 -30.50
N PRO A 238 -16.62 1.76 -31.85
CA PRO A 238 -15.73 0.93 -32.68
C PRO A 238 -14.23 1.13 -32.42
N ARG A 239 -13.80 2.28 -31.88
CA ARG A 239 -12.39 2.65 -31.68
C ARG A 239 -11.96 2.79 -30.21
N TYR A 240 -12.92 2.70 -29.28
CA TYR A 240 -12.68 2.94 -27.86
C TYR A 240 -13.62 2.10 -27.00
N LEU A 241 -13.04 1.29 -26.12
CA LEU A 241 -13.75 0.44 -25.17
C LEU A 241 -13.42 0.89 -23.74
N SER A 242 -14.44 1.00 -22.90
CA SER A 242 -14.32 1.37 -21.50
C SER A 242 -15.05 0.39 -20.61
N TYR A 243 -14.39 -0.04 -19.54
CA TYR A 243 -14.88 -1.04 -18.61
C TYR A 243 -14.81 -0.51 -17.19
N ARG A 244 -15.82 -0.81 -16.38
CA ARG A 244 -15.79 -0.64 -14.94
C ARG A 244 -16.13 -1.94 -14.25
N TYR A 245 -15.30 -2.32 -13.30
CA TYR A 245 -15.43 -3.59 -12.59
C TYR A 245 -14.74 -3.53 -11.24
N GLU A 246 -15.05 -4.51 -10.41
CA GLU A 246 -14.36 -4.81 -9.17
C GLU A 246 -13.32 -5.91 -9.44
N ASN A 247 -12.05 -5.70 -9.06
CA ASN A 247 -11.02 -6.73 -9.17
C ASN A 247 -11.09 -7.73 -8.01
N ASP A 248 -10.20 -8.73 -8.01
CA ASP A 248 -10.19 -9.78 -7.00
C ASP A 248 -9.86 -9.25 -5.58
N ASN A 249 -9.22 -8.08 -5.49
CA ASN A 249 -8.95 -7.36 -4.24
C ASN A 249 -10.14 -6.53 -3.72
N LYS A 250 -11.32 -6.60 -4.37
CA LYS A 250 -12.50 -5.79 -4.02
C LYS A 250 -12.30 -4.29 -4.19
N GLU A 251 -11.44 -3.92 -5.13
CA GLU A 251 -11.24 -2.54 -5.55
C GLU A 251 -11.89 -2.29 -6.90
N TRP A 252 -12.54 -1.14 -7.05
CA TRP A 252 -13.07 -0.69 -8.33
C TRP A 252 -11.96 -0.11 -9.20
N LEU A 253 -11.89 -0.58 -10.45
CA LEU A 253 -10.96 -0.11 -11.47
C LEU A 253 -11.72 0.31 -12.73
N LEU A 254 -11.09 1.20 -13.50
CA LEU A 254 -11.48 1.51 -14.86
C LEU A 254 -10.43 1.01 -15.85
N LEU A 255 -10.88 0.38 -16.93
CA LEU A 255 -10.05 0.00 -18.06
C LEU A 255 -10.51 0.77 -19.30
N HIS A 256 -9.55 1.33 -20.02
CA HIS A 256 -9.74 2.07 -21.26
C HIS A 256 -8.86 1.42 -22.33
N ILE A 257 -9.45 0.98 -23.44
CA ILE A 257 -8.73 0.40 -24.57
C ILE A 257 -9.01 1.25 -25.80
N TYR A 258 -7.94 1.83 -26.36
CA TYR A 258 -7.96 2.58 -27.61
C TYR A 258 -7.41 1.68 -28.72
N LEU A 259 -8.23 1.42 -29.74
CA LEU A 259 -7.92 0.47 -30.81
C LEU A 259 -7.21 1.13 -32.00
N ASP A 260 -7.12 2.46 -32.04
CA ASP A 260 -6.39 3.19 -33.09
C ASP A 260 -5.41 4.17 -32.43
N ILE A 261 -4.16 4.16 -32.90
CA ILE A 261 -3.11 5.06 -32.44
C ILE A 261 -2.97 6.22 -33.41
N ASN A 262 -2.68 7.40 -32.89
CA ASN A 262 -2.37 8.56 -33.73
C ASN A 262 -1.01 8.35 -34.43
N GLU A 263 -0.99 8.28 -35.76
CA GLU A 263 0.23 8.13 -36.57
C GLU A 263 1.29 9.20 -36.25
N GLU A 264 0.88 10.41 -35.85
CA GLU A 264 1.80 11.49 -35.44
C GLU A 264 2.67 11.10 -34.24
N TRP A 265 2.20 10.18 -33.39
CA TRP A 265 2.97 9.73 -32.22
C TRP A 265 4.25 9.01 -32.60
N PHE A 266 4.37 8.47 -33.82
CA PHE A 266 5.60 7.86 -34.32
C PHE A 266 6.58 8.88 -34.92
N ASN A 267 6.15 10.12 -35.11
CA ASN A 267 7.00 11.19 -35.62
C ASN A 267 7.91 11.74 -34.50
N LYS A 268 9.23 11.59 -34.68
CA LYS A 268 10.23 12.03 -33.70
C LYS A 268 10.16 13.54 -33.39
N ASN A 269 9.95 14.39 -34.40
CA ASN A 269 9.85 15.83 -34.20
C ASN A 269 8.60 16.20 -33.38
N TYR A 270 7.49 15.50 -33.61
CA TYR A 270 6.27 15.65 -32.83
C TYR A 270 6.48 15.26 -31.36
N GLN A 271 7.16 14.13 -31.12
CA GLN A 271 7.50 13.66 -29.78
C GLN A 271 8.37 14.69 -29.05
N GLU A 272 9.50 15.11 -29.64
CA GLU A 272 10.41 16.08 -29.06
C GLU A 272 9.70 17.42 -28.77
N TYR A 273 8.92 17.92 -29.73
CA TYR A 273 8.13 19.15 -29.56
C TYR A 273 7.15 19.02 -28.40
N THR A 274 6.35 17.95 -28.37
CA THR A 274 5.31 17.75 -27.36
C THR A 274 5.90 17.61 -25.95
N LEU A 275 6.94 16.79 -25.80
CA LEU A 275 7.59 16.54 -24.51
C LEU A 275 8.31 17.80 -24.00
N SER A 276 8.94 18.59 -24.89
CA SER A 276 9.59 19.86 -24.52
C SER A 276 8.65 20.93 -23.96
N LYS A 277 7.35 20.83 -24.24
CA LYS A 277 6.31 21.74 -23.71
C LYS A 277 5.74 21.27 -22.37
N ILE A 278 5.97 20.02 -21.98
CA ILE A 278 5.35 19.35 -20.84
C ILE A 278 6.32 19.28 -19.66
N PHE A 279 7.58 18.93 -19.93
CA PHE A 279 8.59 18.68 -18.90
C PHE A 279 9.48 19.91 -18.62
N GLN A 280 9.94 20.01 -17.37
CA GLN A 280 10.81 21.10 -16.90
C GLN A 280 12.17 21.14 -17.57
N SER A 281 12.71 19.97 -17.92
CA SER A 281 14.04 19.80 -18.47
C SER A 281 13.98 19.06 -19.80
N THR A 282 14.97 19.36 -20.66
CA THR A 282 15.11 18.68 -21.94
C THR A 282 15.52 17.23 -21.73
N TRP A 283 14.83 16.31 -22.41
CA TRP A 283 15.17 14.89 -22.34
C TRP A 283 16.39 14.60 -23.22
N THR A 284 17.49 14.14 -22.62
CA THR A 284 18.75 13.85 -23.31
C THR A 284 19.03 12.36 -23.49
N GLU A 285 18.33 11.51 -22.74
CA GLU A 285 18.45 10.05 -22.79
C GLU A 285 17.73 9.44 -24.00
N ASN A 286 18.31 8.36 -24.54
CA ASN A 286 17.70 7.60 -25.62
C ASN A 286 16.66 6.62 -25.04
N VAL A 287 15.39 6.97 -25.16
CA VAL A 287 14.27 6.20 -24.62
C VAL A 287 13.73 5.23 -25.67
N ASN A 288 13.34 4.03 -25.24
CA ASN A 288 12.70 3.06 -26.13
C ASN A 288 11.39 3.62 -26.71
N GLN A 289 11.18 3.46 -28.02
CA GLN A 289 9.99 3.95 -28.73
C GLN A 289 8.67 3.47 -28.11
N VAL A 290 8.60 2.23 -27.60
CA VAL A 290 7.35 1.75 -26.98
C VAL A 290 7.02 2.50 -25.68
N ASN A 291 8.04 2.89 -24.91
CA ASN A 291 7.85 3.66 -23.68
C ASN A 291 7.43 5.10 -23.98
N LEU A 292 8.03 5.71 -25.01
CA LEU A 292 7.64 7.04 -25.49
C LEU A 292 6.18 7.08 -25.90
N ILE A 293 5.71 6.08 -26.66
CA ILE A 293 4.31 5.99 -27.09
C ILE A 293 3.39 5.75 -25.88
N SER A 294 3.75 4.86 -24.96
CA SER A 294 3.02 4.66 -23.71
C SER A 294 2.91 5.95 -22.88
N LEU A 295 3.99 6.73 -22.80
CA LEU A 295 3.99 8.03 -22.14
C LEU A 295 3.11 9.05 -22.86
N LEU A 296 3.21 9.18 -24.18
CA LEU A 296 2.34 10.08 -24.93
C LEU A 296 0.86 9.72 -24.74
N GLY A 297 0.56 8.42 -24.74
CA GLY A 297 -0.77 7.91 -24.47
C GLY A 297 -1.28 8.30 -23.08
N ILE A 298 -0.47 8.11 -22.02
CA ILE A 298 -0.89 8.50 -20.66
C ILE A 298 -1.05 10.02 -20.53
N LEU A 299 -0.17 10.81 -21.14
CA LEU A 299 -0.23 12.27 -21.12
C LEU A 299 -1.48 12.77 -21.85
N GLN A 300 -1.82 12.18 -23.00
CA GLN A 300 -3.05 12.50 -23.74
C GLN A 300 -4.29 12.17 -22.89
N PHE A 301 -4.35 10.96 -22.31
CA PHE A 301 -5.45 10.51 -21.46
C PHE A 301 -5.69 11.43 -20.25
N VAL A 302 -4.61 11.87 -19.61
CA VAL A 302 -4.65 12.77 -18.44
C VAL A 302 -5.02 14.20 -18.86
N LYS A 303 -4.46 14.69 -19.97
CA LYS A 303 -4.78 16.01 -20.55
C LYS A 303 -6.26 16.13 -20.90
N ASP A 304 -6.87 15.06 -21.43
CA ASP A 304 -8.28 15.05 -21.81
C ASP A 304 -9.22 15.23 -20.63
N ARG A 305 -8.81 14.82 -19.42
CA ARG A 305 -9.54 15.03 -18.16
C ARG A 305 -9.28 16.41 -17.59
N ASN A 306 -8.01 16.80 -17.50
CA ASN A 306 -7.63 18.15 -17.09
C ASN A 306 -6.33 18.56 -17.77
N PRO A 307 -6.34 19.58 -18.65
CA PRO A 307 -5.16 20.00 -19.38
C PRO A 307 -4.07 20.57 -18.46
N ASN A 308 -4.41 20.93 -17.22
CA ASN A 308 -3.43 21.40 -16.26
C ASN A 308 -2.56 20.27 -15.66
N PHE A 309 -3.00 19.01 -15.71
CA PHE A 309 -2.24 17.88 -15.15
C PHE A 309 -0.95 17.54 -15.92
N ILE A 310 -0.82 18.00 -17.17
CA ILE A 310 0.41 17.85 -17.95
C ILE A 310 1.36 19.06 -17.83
N LYS A 311 1.00 20.06 -17.03
CA LYS A 311 1.84 21.26 -16.90
C LYS A 311 2.98 21.00 -15.95
N ASN A 312 4.19 21.41 -16.36
CA ASN A 312 5.34 21.54 -15.49
C ASN A 312 5.64 20.25 -14.72
N LEU A 313 5.73 19.14 -15.47
CA LEU A 313 6.05 17.82 -14.95
C LEU A 313 7.57 17.65 -14.82
N GLN A 314 7.99 16.84 -13.85
CA GLN A 314 9.35 16.33 -13.78
C GLN A 314 9.52 15.23 -14.83
N LEU A 315 10.75 15.04 -15.34
CA LEU A 315 11.04 13.93 -16.24
C LEU A 315 10.69 12.59 -15.57
N PRO A 316 10.13 11.62 -16.33
CA PRO A 316 9.80 10.32 -15.79
C PRO A 316 11.07 9.53 -15.46
N GLU A 317 10.99 8.74 -14.40
CA GLU A 317 12.04 7.77 -14.09
C GLU A 317 12.03 6.66 -15.14
N SER A 318 13.11 6.57 -15.93
CA SER A 318 13.25 5.56 -16.97
C SER A 318 14.11 4.41 -16.50
N TYR A 319 13.54 3.21 -16.50
CA TYR A 319 14.26 1.98 -16.19
C TYR A 319 14.43 1.15 -17.46
N SER A 320 15.64 0.60 -17.63
CA SER A 320 15.95 -0.32 -18.73
C SER A 320 15.32 -1.71 -18.56
N SER A 321 14.90 -2.05 -17.34
CA SER A 321 14.19 -3.30 -17.01
C SER A 321 13.27 -3.09 -15.81
N VAL A 322 12.19 -3.89 -15.74
CA VAL A 322 11.27 -3.99 -14.59
C VAL A 322 11.99 -4.43 -13.32
N VAL A 323 13.08 -5.17 -13.46
CA VAL A 323 13.78 -5.81 -12.35
C VAL A 323 15.18 -5.21 -12.22
N SER A 324 15.42 -4.57 -11.09
CA SER A 324 16.76 -4.14 -10.72
C SER A 324 17.62 -5.34 -10.30
N PRO A 325 18.90 -5.42 -10.71
CA PRO A 325 19.82 -6.42 -10.18
C PRO A 325 20.09 -6.20 -8.68
N LEU A 326 19.76 -5.03 -8.15
CA LEU A 326 19.95 -4.63 -6.76
C LEU A 326 18.70 -4.82 -5.89
N SER A 327 17.70 -5.60 -6.33
CA SER A 327 16.48 -5.88 -5.55
C SER A 327 16.36 -7.34 -5.11
N LEU A 328 15.63 -7.57 -4.01
CA LEU A 328 15.09 -8.88 -3.65
C LEU A 328 13.79 -9.08 -4.42
N ILE A 329 13.76 -10.13 -5.21
CA ILE A 329 12.65 -10.47 -6.06
C ILE A 329 11.73 -11.44 -5.31
N LEU A 330 10.54 -10.95 -4.93
CA LEU A 330 9.48 -11.73 -4.30
C LEU A 330 8.72 -12.56 -5.35
N CYS A 331 8.75 -13.89 -5.23
CA CYS A 331 8.17 -14.82 -6.20
C CYS A 331 6.96 -15.57 -5.62
N ASN A 332 6.13 -16.14 -6.51
CA ASN A 332 4.94 -16.93 -6.16
C ASN A 332 3.99 -16.19 -5.20
N ARG A 333 3.81 -14.88 -5.37
CA ARG A 333 2.95 -14.06 -4.50
C ARG A 333 3.35 -14.10 -3.02
N ALA A 334 4.66 -14.12 -2.74
CA ALA A 334 5.20 -14.14 -1.38
C ALA A 334 4.64 -13.01 -0.50
N GLU A 335 4.33 -11.86 -1.08
CA GLU A 335 3.72 -10.73 -0.38
C GLU A 335 2.37 -11.04 0.27
N TYR A 336 1.55 -11.91 -0.35
CA TYR A 336 0.28 -12.37 0.21
C TYR A 336 0.47 -13.56 1.16
N GLN A 337 1.37 -14.50 0.80
CA GLN A 337 1.64 -15.70 1.61
C GLN A 337 2.34 -15.38 2.94
N LEU A 338 3.08 -14.27 3.00
CA LEU A 338 3.79 -13.76 4.17
C LEU A 338 3.01 -12.65 4.90
N ASP A 339 1.78 -12.36 4.50
CA ASP A 339 0.90 -11.36 5.10
C ASP A 339 1.54 -9.95 5.20
N LEU A 340 2.25 -9.52 4.15
CA LEU A 340 2.96 -8.23 4.17
C LEU A 340 2.00 -7.04 4.16
N LEU A 341 0.92 -7.16 3.38
CA LEU A 341 -0.07 -6.10 3.16
C LEU A 341 -1.26 -6.21 4.12
N PRO A 342 -2.04 -5.12 4.28
CA PRO A 342 -3.20 -5.15 5.15
C PRO A 342 -4.29 -6.14 4.72
N LYS A 343 -4.72 -6.98 5.68
CA LYS A 343 -5.87 -7.89 5.55
C LYS A 343 -6.96 -7.50 6.55
N LYS A 344 -8.22 -7.87 6.27
CA LYS A 344 -9.33 -7.71 7.23
C LYS A 344 -9.02 -8.54 8.50
N GLY A 345 -8.85 -7.90 9.66
CA GLY A 345 -8.54 -8.57 10.93
C GLY A 345 -7.86 -7.64 11.96
N LYS A 346 -7.62 -8.14 13.20
CA LYS A 346 -7.19 -7.33 14.37
C LYS A 346 -5.83 -6.62 14.23
N LEU A 347 -4.84 -7.18 13.53
CA LEU A 347 -3.53 -6.54 13.31
C LEU A 347 -3.32 -6.00 11.89
N GLY A 348 -4.08 -6.50 10.90
CA GLY A 348 -4.03 -6.01 9.53
C GLY A 348 -2.67 -6.08 8.84
N GLY A 349 -1.93 -7.20 8.94
CA GLY A 349 -0.70 -7.45 8.16
C GLY A 349 0.58 -6.77 8.69
N LEU A 350 1.73 -7.11 8.11
CA LEU A 350 3.05 -6.63 8.56
C LEU A 350 3.21 -5.12 8.40
N LEU A 351 2.72 -4.54 7.29
CA LEU A 351 2.81 -3.11 7.05
C LEU A 351 2.18 -2.30 8.19
N ASN A 352 0.99 -2.69 8.67
CA ASN A 352 0.32 -2.01 9.79
C ASN A 352 1.07 -2.17 11.11
N LEU A 353 1.80 -3.28 11.30
CA LEU A 353 2.60 -3.49 12.51
C LEU A 353 3.80 -2.53 12.59
N ILE A 354 4.43 -2.25 11.44
CA ILE A 354 5.67 -1.48 11.37
C ILE A 354 5.47 0.00 11.00
N ASP A 355 4.27 0.41 10.58
CA ASP A 355 3.95 1.79 10.20
C ASP A 355 3.62 2.68 11.41
N TYR A 356 4.63 3.41 11.88
CA TYR A 356 4.54 4.54 12.80
C TYR A 356 4.89 5.86 12.10
N CYS A 357 4.87 5.91 10.76
CA CYS A 357 5.15 7.11 10.01
C CYS A 357 4.07 8.17 10.27
N SER A 358 4.48 9.42 10.43
CA SER A 358 3.60 10.55 10.71
C SER A 358 3.10 11.25 9.44
N THR A 359 3.85 11.14 8.35
CA THR A 359 3.59 11.79 7.06
C THR A 359 3.11 10.79 6.01
N ALA A 360 2.28 11.24 5.06
CA ALA A 360 1.84 10.39 3.95
C ALA A 360 3.01 9.96 3.06
N MET A 361 4.02 10.84 2.88
CA MET A 361 5.24 10.54 2.14
C MET A 361 6.04 9.40 2.80
N GLY A 362 6.23 9.44 4.12
CA GLY A 362 6.89 8.38 4.89
C GLY A 362 6.16 7.03 4.79
N LYS A 363 4.83 7.03 4.91
CA LYS A 363 4.01 5.82 4.75
C LYS A 363 4.18 5.17 3.37
N ARG A 364 4.18 6.00 2.31
CA ARG A 364 4.41 5.52 0.94
C ARG A 364 5.81 4.93 0.78
N LEU A 365 6.83 5.60 1.31
CA LEU A 365 8.20 5.10 1.27
C LEU A 365 8.37 3.78 2.04
N LEU A 366 7.75 3.64 3.22
CA LEU A 366 7.78 2.41 4.01
C LEU A 366 7.14 1.25 3.25
N LYS A 367 5.93 1.46 2.70
CA LYS A 367 5.24 0.47 1.86
C LYS A 367 6.12 0.06 0.67
N PHE A 368 6.71 1.05 -0.02
CA PHE A 368 7.59 0.80 -1.16
C PHE A 368 8.83 -0.03 -0.78
N ARG A 369 9.52 0.32 0.31
CA ARG A 369 10.70 -0.42 0.81
C ARG A 369 10.37 -1.86 1.21
N LEU A 370 9.19 -2.08 1.80
CA LEU A 370 8.75 -3.40 2.23
C LEU A 370 8.44 -4.33 1.05
N LEU A 371 7.84 -3.78 -0.02
CA LEU A 371 7.46 -4.53 -1.22
C LEU A 371 8.59 -4.63 -2.25
N ASN A 372 9.58 -3.74 -2.18
CA ASN A 372 10.77 -3.75 -3.04
C ASN A 372 12.05 -3.74 -2.17
N PRO A 373 12.32 -4.82 -1.42
CA PRO A 373 13.54 -4.91 -0.63
C PRO A 373 14.76 -4.92 -1.56
N ILE A 374 15.91 -4.48 -1.07
CA ILE A 374 17.13 -4.27 -1.85
C ILE A 374 18.24 -5.25 -1.46
N THR A 375 19.23 -5.40 -2.32
CA THR A 375 20.48 -6.15 -2.05
C THR A 375 21.69 -5.23 -1.90
N ASP A 376 21.55 -3.93 -2.17
CA ASP A 376 22.62 -2.94 -2.04
C ASP A 376 23.08 -2.82 -0.57
N TYR A 377 24.32 -3.23 -0.33
CA TYR A 377 24.93 -3.27 0.99
C TYR A 377 25.11 -1.89 1.62
N SER A 378 25.47 -0.90 0.80
CA SER A 378 25.76 0.46 1.25
C SER A 378 24.47 1.15 1.69
N GLU A 379 23.43 1.07 0.86
CA GLU A 379 22.12 1.65 1.15
C GLU A 379 21.42 0.94 2.34
N LEU A 380 21.54 -0.39 2.48
CA LEU A 380 21.00 -1.09 3.64
C LEU A 380 21.66 -0.65 4.95
N ASN A 381 23.00 -0.56 4.98
CA ASN A 381 23.71 -0.08 6.15
C ASN A 381 23.36 1.36 6.49
N LEU A 382 23.21 2.23 5.48
CA LEU A 382 22.76 3.60 5.68
C LEU A 382 21.41 3.63 6.40
N ARG A 383 20.42 2.86 5.92
CA ARG A 383 19.09 2.76 6.56
C ARG A 383 19.17 2.26 8.00
N TYR A 384 20.01 1.25 8.28
CA TYR A 384 20.19 0.76 9.63
C TYR A 384 20.84 1.79 10.57
N GLU A 385 21.79 2.58 10.07
CA GLU A 385 22.41 3.67 10.85
C GLU A 385 21.43 4.82 11.12
N GLU A 386 20.57 5.16 10.15
CA GLU A 386 19.48 6.13 10.34
C GLU A 386 18.56 5.68 11.49
N ILE A 387 18.13 4.40 11.49
CA ILE A 387 17.32 3.82 12.58
C ILE A 387 18.07 3.85 13.91
N ALA A 388 19.35 3.46 13.94
CA ALA A 388 20.18 3.46 15.15
C ALA A 388 20.28 4.85 15.76
N THR A 389 20.43 5.86 14.91
CA THR A 389 20.51 7.27 15.31
C THR A 389 19.20 7.71 15.97
N PHE A 390 18.05 7.51 15.33
CA PHE A 390 16.76 7.87 15.94
C PHE A 390 16.46 7.08 17.21
N LYS A 391 16.85 5.81 17.28
CA LYS A 391 16.71 4.99 18.49
C LYS A 391 17.44 5.63 19.67
N GLN A 392 18.69 6.07 19.47
CA GLN A 392 19.45 6.77 20.50
C GLN A 392 18.79 8.09 20.94
N LEU A 393 18.17 8.82 20.01
CA LEU A 393 17.47 10.06 20.33
C LEU A 393 16.20 9.83 21.15
N LEU A 394 15.44 8.77 20.83
CA LEU A 394 14.26 8.35 21.58
C LEU A 394 14.64 7.88 22.99
N ASP A 395 15.69 7.05 23.12
CA ASP A 395 16.15 6.53 24.42
C ASP A 395 16.59 7.65 25.36
N LYS A 396 17.19 8.72 24.82
CA LYS A 396 17.58 9.91 25.58
C LYS A 396 16.44 10.91 25.82
N GLN A 397 15.26 10.68 25.24
CA GLN A 397 14.11 11.60 25.26
C GLN A 397 14.45 13.00 24.72
N ILE A 398 15.35 13.07 23.73
CA ILE A 398 15.79 14.34 23.13
C ILE A 398 14.95 14.69 21.87
N PHE A 399 14.17 13.74 21.37
CA PHE A 399 13.41 13.88 20.12
C PHE A 399 12.02 13.22 20.22
N ASP A 400 11.02 13.83 19.58
CA ASP A 400 9.68 13.28 19.37
C ASP A 400 9.18 13.52 17.93
N ASN A 401 8.03 12.94 17.58
CA ASN A 401 7.44 13.09 16.24
C ASN A 401 6.47 14.29 16.09
N SER A 402 6.52 15.27 17.00
CA SER A 402 5.56 16.39 17.02
C SER A 402 5.61 17.21 15.74
N GLU A 403 6.80 17.60 15.29
CA GLU A 403 7.00 18.39 14.07
C GLU A 403 6.60 17.61 12.81
N LEU A 404 6.94 16.31 12.74
CA LEU A 404 6.55 15.45 11.61
C LEU A 404 5.03 15.33 11.45
N LYS A 405 4.28 15.27 12.55
CA LYS A 405 2.79 15.23 12.53
C LYS A 405 2.15 16.50 11.97
N GLN A 406 2.85 17.64 12.01
CA GLN A 406 2.35 18.90 11.46
C GLN A 406 2.56 19.02 9.95
N ILE A 407 3.49 18.25 9.39
CA ILE A 407 3.83 18.27 7.96
C ILE A 407 2.69 17.63 7.16
N LYS A 408 2.10 18.42 6.26
CA LYS A 408 1.11 17.93 5.29
C LYS A 408 1.82 17.26 4.11
N ASP A 409 1.05 16.66 3.21
CA ASP A 409 1.61 15.98 2.04
C ASP A 409 2.20 17.00 1.05
N LEU A 410 3.46 17.38 1.28
CA LEU A 410 4.19 18.35 0.48
C LEU A 410 4.30 17.92 -0.99
N SER A 411 4.42 16.62 -1.28
CA SER A 411 4.48 16.14 -2.67
C SER A 411 3.21 16.49 -3.47
N SER A 412 2.03 16.42 -2.85
CA SER A 412 0.77 16.84 -3.48
C SER A 412 0.63 18.36 -3.52
N LEU A 413 1.01 19.04 -2.44
CA LEU A 413 0.92 20.50 -2.35
C LEU A 413 1.85 21.22 -3.33
N HIS A 414 3.09 20.74 -3.48
CA HIS A 414 4.04 21.24 -4.47
C HIS A 414 3.54 21.00 -5.90
N ARG A 415 2.88 19.86 -6.16
CA ARG A 415 2.24 19.61 -7.47
C ARG A 415 1.11 20.57 -7.76
N GLN A 416 0.24 20.85 -6.78
CA GLN A 416 -0.82 21.84 -6.91
C GLN A 416 -0.25 23.24 -7.15
N TRP A 417 0.84 23.60 -6.45
CA TRP A 417 1.54 24.86 -6.68
C TRP A 417 2.14 24.91 -8.10
N ALA A 418 2.80 23.85 -8.57
CA ALA A 418 3.36 23.75 -9.92
C ALA A 418 2.31 23.98 -11.01
N ILE A 419 1.11 23.39 -10.83
CA ILE A 419 -0.03 23.55 -11.73
C ILE A 419 -0.51 25.01 -11.75
N CYS A 420 -0.73 25.62 -10.58
CA CYS A 420 -1.18 27.02 -10.50
C CYS A 420 -0.13 28.00 -11.02
N ALA A 421 1.16 27.77 -10.76
CA ALA A 421 2.25 28.59 -11.28
C ALA A 421 2.35 28.55 -12.82
N SER A 422 1.82 27.50 -13.44
CA SER A 422 1.88 27.26 -14.89
C SER A 422 0.52 27.44 -15.60
N SER A 423 -0.50 27.89 -14.89
CA SER A 423 -1.86 28.08 -15.42
C SER A 423 -2.50 29.36 -14.91
N ASP A 424 -3.70 29.68 -15.40
CA ASP A 424 -4.48 30.82 -14.90
C ASP A 424 -5.28 30.49 -13.63
N THR A 425 -5.02 29.31 -13.04
CA THR A 425 -5.68 28.87 -11.81
C THR A 425 -4.94 29.40 -10.58
N THR A 426 -5.68 29.71 -9.52
CA THR A 426 -5.13 30.29 -8.29
C THR A 426 -5.01 29.20 -7.23
N LEU A 427 -3.83 29.07 -6.62
CA LEU A 427 -3.63 28.18 -5.48
C LEU A 427 -4.47 28.69 -4.28
N PRO A 428 -5.40 27.89 -3.74
CA PRO A 428 -6.24 28.33 -2.64
C PRO A 428 -5.39 28.74 -1.40
N PRO A 429 -5.73 29.82 -0.70
CA PRO A 429 -4.98 30.27 0.49
C PRO A 429 -4.82 29.21 1.56
N LYS A 430 -5.83 28.34 1.74
CA LYS A 430 -5.75 27.17 2.63
C LYS A 430 -4.58 26.24 2.29
N LYS A 431 -4.30 26.01 1.00
CA LYS A 431 -3.19 25.16 0.54
C LYS A 431 -1.85 25.87 0.75
N LEU A 432 -1.76 27.18 0.48
CA LEU A 432 -0.58 27.99 0.79
C LEU A 432 -0.27 27.97 2.31
N ASN A 433 -1.30 28.07 3.15
CA ASN A 433 -1.19 27.96 4.61
C ASN A 433 -0.61 26.59 5.03
N GLN A 434 -1.09 25.50 4.42
CA GLN A 434 -0.58 24.16 4.67
C GLN A 434 0.89 24.02 4.26
N ILE A 435 1.29 24.57 3.11
CA ILE A 435 2.68 24.60 2.65
C ILE A 435 3.56 25.35 3.65
N TYR A 436 3.20 26.59 3.98
CA TYR A 436 3.96 27.45 4.88
C TYR A 436 4.19 26.82 6.25
N HIS A 437 3.12 26.31 6.91
CA HIS A 437 3.27 25.67 8.22
C HIS A 437 4.04 24.34 8.15
N SER A 438 3.94 23.61 7.03
CA SER A 438 4.78 22.44 6.81
C SER A 438 6.25 22.83 6.72
N TYR A 439 6.61 23.89 5.99
CA TYR A 439 7.98 24.39 5.91
C TYR A 439 8.52 24.85 7.27
N LEU A 440 7.72 25.55 8.09
CA LEU A 440 8.12 25.90 9.46
C LEU A 440 8.44 24.66 10.30
N SER A 441 7.60 23.63 10.20
CA SER A 441 7.78 22.37 10.94
C SER A 441 9.02 21.62 10.46
N VAL A 442 9.27 21.60 9.14
CA VAL A 442 10.46 21.01 8.53
C VAL A 442 11.73 21.76 8.95
N SER A 443 11.72 23.10 8.93
CA SER A 443 12.87 23.90 9.36
C SER A 443 13.20 23.67 10.84
N LYS A 444 12.18 23.62 11.73
CA LYS A 444 12.38 23.26 13.13
C LYS A 444 12.94 21.85 13.31
N LEU A 445 12.39 20.88 12.57
CA LEU A 445 12.86 19.49 12.56
C LEU A 445 14.33 19.39 12.15
N ILE A 446 14.72 20.07 11.07
CA ILE A 446 16.10 20.09 10.59
C ILE A 446 17.03 20.76 11.62
N ARG A 447 16.63 21.91 12.20
CA ARG A 447 17.42 22.60 13.22
C ARG A 447 17.60 21.79 14.50
N SER A 448 16.61 21.00 14.91
CA SER A 448 16.73 20.16 16.11
C SER A 448 17.64 18.95 15.86
N LEU A 449 17.62 18.40 14.64
CA LEU A 449 18.45 17.25 14.26
C LEU A 449 19.91 17.62 13.95
N LEU A 450 20.16 18.79 13.33
CA LEU A 450 21.49 19.22 12.89
C LEU A 450 22.59 19.12 13.97
N PRO A 451 22.41 19.62 15.20
CA PRO A 451 23.41 19.49 16.27
C PRO A 451 23.67 18.04 16.68
N LEU A 452 22.64 17.19 16.59
CA LEU A 452 22.67 15.80 17.05
C LEU A 452 23.40 14.88 16.07
N LEU A 453 23.48 15.28 14.79
CA LEU A 453 24.03 14.51 13.69
C LEU A 453 25.50 14.83 13.36
N ARG A 454 26.11 15.85 13.98
CA ARG A 454 27.50 16.30 13.71
C ARG A 454 28.61 15.40 14.28
N SER A 455 28.30 14.26 14.91
CA SER A 455 29.35 13.35 15.41
C SER A 455 30.01 12.58 14.24
N PRO A 456 31.35 12.42 14.23
CA PRO A 456 32.11 11.84 13.11
C PRO A 456 31.80 10.36 12.80
N ARG A 457 30.95 9.69 13.60
CA ARG A 457 30.41 8.36 13.32
C ARG A 457 29.14 8.38 12.46
N HIS A 458 28.46 9.52 12.33
CA HIS A 458 27.25 9.71 11.52
C HIS A 458 27.61 10.32 10.17
N LEU A 459 28.46 9.63 9.41
CA LEU A 459 28.80 10.05 8.05
C LEU A 459 27.62 9.78 7.12
N ALA A 460 27.19 10.83 6.43
CA ALA A 460 26.21 10.88 5.34
C ALA A 460 24.71 10.87 5.72
N ILE A 461 24.25 11.91 6.43
CA ILE A 461 23.03 12.58 5.97
C ILE A 461 23.47 13.72 5.03
N GLU A 462 24.04 13.36 3.87
CA GLU A 462 24.15 14.27 2.71
C GLU A 462 22.85 15.02 2.39
N PRO A 463 21.64 14.46 2.64
CA PRO A 463 20.39 15.15 2.34
C PRO A 463 20.14 16.47 3.09
N LEU A 464 20.84 16.79 4.18
CA LEU A 464 20.61 18.06 4.91
C LEU A 464 21.03 19.33 4.12
N ALA A 465 21.63 19.19 2.94
CA ALA A 465 21.96 20.29 2.02
C ALA A 465 20.74 21.13 1.60
N ALA A 466 19.52 20.56 1.64
CA ALA A 466 18.28 21.29 1.35
C ALA A 466 17.90 22.30 2.46
N GLY A 467 18.34 22.06 3.71
CA GLY A 467 18.01 22.90 4.86
C GLY A 467 18.29 24.38 4.62
N PRO A 468 19.55 24.79 4.34
CA PRO A 468 19.94 26.18 4.13
C PRO A 468 19.17 26.95 3.04
N GLN A 469 18.54 26.25 2.09
CA GLN A 469 17.74 26.87 1.01
C GLN A 469 16.26 27.04 1.39
N LEU A 470 15.79 26.36 2.44
CA LEU A 470 14.41 26.46 2.92
C LEU A 470 14.16 27.76 3.71
N GLU A 471 15.13 28.22 4.51
CA GLU A 471 14.99 29.48 5.25
C GLU A 471 14.73 30.69 4.32
N PRO A 472 15.50 30.92 3.24
CA PRO A 472 15.21 31.99 2.29
C PRO A 472 13.79 31.93 1.70
N LEU A 473 13.29 30.74 1.38
CA LEU A 473 11.92 30.58 0.87
C LEU A 473 10.87 30.99 1.91
N ILE A 474 11.05 30.59 3.18
CA ILE A 474 10.16 31.00 4.27
C ILE A 474 10.18 32.52 4.44
N GLU A 475 11.36 33.14 4.43
CA GLU A 475 11.49 34.60 4.54
C GLU A 475 10.83 35.34 3.37
N GLU A 476 10.94 34.84 2.15
CA GLU A 476 10.25 35.44 1.01
C GLU A 476 8.72 35.28 1.10
N LEU A 477 8.23 34.14 1.59
CA LEU A 477 6.80 33.95 1.85
C LEU A 477 6.30 34.96 2.88
N GLU A 478 7.02 35.19 3.98
CA GLU A 478 6.69 36.18 5.00
C GLU A 478 6.77 37.62 4.49
N ARG A 479 7.68 37.90 3.54
CA ARG A 479 7.80 39.22 2.88
C ARG A 479 6.64 39.50 1.92
N VAL A 480 6.11 38.49 1.26
CA VAL A 480 5.02 38.65 0.28
C VAL A 480 3.65 38.57 0.95
N PHE A 481 3.50 37.69 1.94
CA PHE A 481 2.22 37.34 2.53
C PHE A 481 2.14 37.68 4.02
N GLN A 482 0.98 38.17 4.45
CA GLN A 482 0.58 38.27 5.85
C GLN A 482 0.28 36.88 6.39
N VAL A 483 1.33 36.16 6.78
CA VAL A 483 1.25 34.74 7.18
C VAL A 483 0.27 34.44 8.32
N LYS A 484 -0.03 35.43 9.19
CA LYS A 484 -1.03 35.32 10.26
C LYS A 484 -2.48 35.24 9.76
N ASN A 485 -2.73 35.72 8.54
CA ASN A 485 -4.05 35.86 7.94
C ASN A 485 -4.24 34.95 6.71
N LEU A 486 -3.41 33.93 6.50
CA LEU A 486 -3.46 33.05 5.31
C LEU A 486 -4.79 32.30 5.09
N LEU A 487 -5.67 32.27 6.09
CA LEU A 487 -7.02 31.71 5.97
C LEU A 487 -8.09 32.74 5.57
N GLY A 488 -7.72 34.02 5.44
CA GLY A 488 -8.62 35.13 5.09
C GLY A 488 -8.80 35.32 3.58
N ASP A 489 -9.36 36.46 3.20
CA ASP A 489 -9.48 36.87 1.80
C ASP A 489 -8.11 37.26 1.23
N LEU A 490 -7.93 37.12 -0.09
CA LEU A 490 -6.64 37.41 -0.74
C LEU A 490 -6.12 38.83 -0.46
N LYS A 491 -7.03 39.81 -0.27
CA LYS A 491 -6.69 41.20 0.03
C LYS A 491 -6.04 41.38 1.42
N ASP A 492 -6.39 40.49 2.35
CA ASP A 492 -5.88 40.49 3.73
C ASP A 492 -4.63 39.62 3.87
N ILE A 493 -4.36 38.79 2.86
CA ILE A 493 -3.24 37.86 2.80
C ILE A 493 -2.01 38.51 2.16
N LEU A 494 -2.16 39.43 1.21
CA LEU A 494 -1.02 40.11 0.61
C LEU A 494 -0.49 41.21 1.54
N GLN A 495 0.83 41.38 1.58
CA GLN A 495 1.39 42.60 2.16
C GLN A 495 0.93 43.82 1.33
N PRO A 496 0.50 44.91 1.97
CA PRO A 496 -0.06 46.06 1.27
C PRO A 496 0.99 46.72 0.38
N THR A 497 0.67 46.88 -0.91
CA THR A 497 1.42 47.69 -1.86
C THR A 497 0.84 49.10 -1.92
N ASP A 498 1.60 50.08 -2.42
CA ASP A 498 1.09 51.46 -2.59
C ASP A 498 -0.21 51.48 -3.42
N ASN A 499 -0.28 50.68 -4.49
CA ASN A 499 -1.47 50.57 -5.34
C ASN A 499 -2.67 49.96 -4.61
N LEU A 500 -2.48 48.85 -3.88
CA LEU A 500 -3.58 48.25 -3.11
C LEU A 500 -4.07 49.21 -2.02
N THR A 501 -3.13 49.87 -1.33
CA THR A 501 -3.42 50.84 -0.28
C THR A 501 -4.24 52.01 -0.82
N ASN A 502 -3.88 52.54 -2.00
CA ASN A 502 -4.62 53.61 -2.67
C ASN A 502 -6.05 53.18 -3.06
N LEU A 503 -6.23 51.99 -3.64
CA LEU A 503 -7.55 51.48 -4.00
C LEU A 503 -8.44 51.24 -2.78
N LEU A 504 -7.87 50.68 -1.70
CA LEU A 504 -8.59 50.48 -0.44
C LEU A 504 -8.96 51.82 0.22
N ALA A 505 -8.08 52.82 0.16
CA ALA A 505 -8.36 54.16 0.67
C ALA A 505 -9.50 54.84 -0.11
N GLN A 506 -9.54 54.71 -1.45
CA GLN A 506 -10.65 55.18 -2.28
C GLN A 506 -11.96 54.49 -1.90
N GLN A 507 -11.94 53.16 -1.76
CA GLN A 507 -13.12 52.39 -1.33
C GLN A 507 -13.61 52.84 0.05
N GLN A 508 -12.70 53.07 1.00
CA GLN A 508 -13.04 53.54 2.34
C GLN A 508 -13.62 54.95 2.33
N THR A 509 -13.11 55.84 1.48
CA THR A 509 -13.61 57.20 1.30
C THR A 509 -15.06 57.21 0.81
N LEU A 510 -15.37 56.44 -0.23
CA LEU A 510 -16.73 56.33 -0.76
C LEU A 510 -17.70 55.65 0.21
N ARG A 511 -17.24 54.65 0.97
CA ARG A 511 -18.04 54.04 2.06
C ARG A 511 -18.33 55.04 3.18
N ALA A 512 -17.35 55.84 3.57
CA ALA A 512 -17.52 56.89 4.56
C ALA A 512 -18.52 57.95 4.07
N GLN A 513 -18.44 58.34 2.79
CA GLN A 513 -19.40 59.25 2.17
C GLN A 513 -20.83 58.70 2.21
N LEU A 514 -21.05 57.43 1.87
CA LEU A 514 -22.38 56.80 1.98
C LEU A 514 -22.89 56.76 3.43
N ALA A 515 -22.02 56.46 4.39
CA ALA A 515 -22.38 56.42 5.80
C ALA A 515 -22.75 57.82 6.32
N GLU A 516 -21.96 58.84 5.96
CA GLU A 516 -22.23 60.24 6.30
C GLU A 516 -23.57 60.69 5.70
N TRP A 517 -23.83 60.37 4.43
CA TRP A 517 -25.10 60.66 3.78
C TRP A 517 -26.29 59.97 4.44
N ALA A 518 -26.13 58.72 4.89
CA ALA A 518 -27.16 58.00 5.64
C ALA A 518 -27.44 58.67 7.00
N GLU A 519 -26.39 59.07 7.70
CA GLU A 519 -26.47 59.75 8.99
C GLU A 519 -27.11 61.13 8.87
N GLN A 520 -26.70 61.92 7.88
CA GLN A 520 -27.30 63.23 7.57
C GLN A 520 -28.78 63.09 7.25
N ALA A 521 -29.15 62.15 6.36
CA ALA A 521 -30.55 61.89 6.02
C ALA A 521 -31.35 61.44 7.24
N SER A 522 -30.76 60.61 8.10
CA SER A 522 -31.37 60.16 9.34
C SER A 522 -31.59 61.34 10.30
N ASN A 523 -30.61 62.22 10.45
CA ASN A 523 -30.65 63.34 11.38
C ASN A 523 -31.68 64.40 10.92
N ILE A 524 -31.70 64.72 9.62
CA ILE A 524 -32.64 65.67 9.02
C ILE A 524 -34.10 65.23 9.22
N VAL A 525 -34.40 63.95 9.00
CA VAL A 525 -35.79 63.45 8.98
C VAL A 525 -36.24 62.95 10.37
N PHE A 526 -35.33 62.34 11.12
CA PHE A 526 -35.65 61.64 12.36
C PHE A 526 -35.02 62.24 13.62
N GLN A 527 -34.09 63.18 13.49
CA GLN A 527 -33.28 63.72 14.59
C GLN A 527 -32.51 62.61 15.33
N ASP A 528 -32.10 61.57 14.59
CA ASP A 528 -31.24 60.49 15.06
C ASP A 528 -30.25 60.06 13.97
N THR A 529 -29.26 59.25 14.31
CA THR A 529 -28.20 58.81 13.38
C THR A 529 -28.38 57.37 12.89
N THR A 530 -29.50 56.71 13.23
CA THR A 530 -29.65 55.25 13.09
C THR A 530 -30.90 54.81 12.33
N SER A 531 -31.82 55.72 12.02
CA SER A 531 -33.05 55.41 11.29
C SER A 531 -32.82 55.03 9.84
N ILE A 532 -31.78 55.61 9.23
CA ILE A 532 -31.34 55.33 7.87
C ILE A 532 -29.91 54.84 7.95
N LYS A 533 -29.60 53.71 7.30
CA LYS A 533 -28.25 53.12 7.31
C LYS A 533 -27.78 52.78 5.91
N ALA A 534 -26.51 53.00 5.61
CA ALA A 534 -25.89 52.52 4.38
C ALA A 534 -25.58 51.02 4.50
N GLU A 535 -26.05 50.22 3.55
CA GLU A 535 -25.89 48.77 3.54
C GLU A 535 -25.66 48.26 2.10
N TYR A 536 -25.01 47.11 1.97
CA TYR A 536 -24.89 46.41 0.70
C TYR A 536 -26.00 45.35 0.55
N PHE A 537 -26.71 45.40 -0.57
CA PHE A 537 -27.75 44.45 -0.93
C PHE A 537 -27.34 43.65 -2.18
N SER A 538 -27.54 42.33 -2.14
CA SER A 538 -27.04 41.43 -3.20
C SER A 538 -27.66 41.63 -4.59
N LYS A 539 -28.81 42.31 -4.70
CA LYS A 539 -29.46 42.61 -5.99
C LYS A 539 -29.31 44.08 -6.36
N GLU A 540 -29.45 44.96 -5.39
CA GLU A 540 -29.53 46.41 -5.57
C GLU A 540 -28.17 47.12 -5.43
N GLY A 541 -27.15 46.45 -4.89
CA GLY A 541 -25.84 47.04 -4.58
C GLY A 541 -25.85 47.82 -3.26
N TYR A 542 -24.92 48.77 -3.12
CA TYR A 542 -24.94 49.71 -1.99
C TYR A 542 -26.15 50.63 -2.09
N ALA A 543 -26.95 50.68 -1.03
CA ALA A 543 -28.14 51.51 -0.91
C ALA A 543 -28.40 51.85 0.57
N LEU A 544 -29.50 52.57 0.85
CA LEU A 544 -29.89 52.90 2.21
C LEU A 544 -31.05 52.02 2.69
N SER A 545 -31.01 51.62 3.96
CA SER A 545 -32.03 50.84 4.64
C SER A 545 -32.82 51.71 5.63
N ILE A 546 -34.14 51.56 5.66
CA ILE A 546 -35.03 52.27 6.61
C ILE A 546 -36.10 51.33 7.16
N LEU A 547 -36.38 51.38 8.47
CA LEU A 547 -37.47 50.61 9.07
C LEU A 547 -38.84 50.97 8.47
N SER A 548 -39.65 49.97 8.13
CA SER A 548 -40.99 50.16 7.53
C SER A 548 -41.88 51.10 8.34
N LYS A 549 -41.84 51.01 9.68
CA LYS A 549 -42.60 51.89 10.58
C LYS A 549 -42.20 53.38 10.51
N LYS A 550 -40.97 53.67 10.08
CA LYS A 550 -40.41 55.03 9.96
C LYS A 550 -40.63 55.63 8.55
N LEU A 551 -41.00 54.82 7.55
CA LEU A 551 -41.18 55.25 6.16
C LEU A 551 -42.24 56.34 5.99
N ALA A 552 -43.36 56.26 6.72
CA ALA A 552 -44.44 57.24 6.62
C ALA A 552 -44.02 58.65 7.08
N LYS A 553 -43.00 58.77 7.95
CA LYS A 553 -42.43 60.07 8.36
C LYS A 553 -41.50 60.62 7.28
N LEU A 554 -40.69 59.75 6.66
CA LEU A 554 -39.85 60.12 5.51
C LEU A 554 -40.69 60.65 4.34
N ASN A 555 -41.74 59.92 3.92
CA ASN A 555 -42.60 60.35 2.80
C ASN A 555 -43.30 61.69 3.08
N ARG A 556 -43.72 61.94 4.33
CA ARG A 556 -44.29 63.24 4.74
C ARG A 556 -43.28 64.37 4.66
N TYR A 557 -42.03 64.10 5.03
CA TYR A 557 -40.94 65.08 4.95
C TYR A 557 -40.65 65.44 3.48
N LEU A 558 -40.60 64.46 2.59
CA LEU A 558 -40.37 64.64 1.15
C LEU A 558 -41.51 65.39 0.43
N ALA A 559 -42.74 65.33 0.95
CA ALA A 559 -43.91 66.01 0.40
C ALA A 559 -44.06 67.48 0.85
N GLY A 560 -43.15 67.99 1.70
CA GLY A 560 -43.16 69.38 2.17
C GLY A 560 -42.69 70.40 1.11
N PRO A 561 -42.84 71.71 1.37
CA PRO A 561 -42.41 72.76 0.44
C PRO A 561 -40.90 72.68 0.16
N ALA A 562 -40.53 72.75 -1.14
CA ALA A 562 -39.19 72.49 -1.68
C ALA A 562 -38.06 73.33 -1.07
N SER A 563 -38.37 74.44 -0.38
CA SER A 563 -37.42 75.30 0.32
C SER A 563 -36.91 74.72 1.66
N SER A 564 -37.38 73.54 2.08
CA SER A 564 -37.05 72.93 3.38
C SER A 564 -36.30 71.61 3.34
N VAL A 565 -36.01 71.05 2.15
CA VAL A 565 -35.27 69.79 1.99
C VAL A 565 -33.79 70.10 1.71
N PRO A 566 -32.85 69.86 2.64
CA PRO A 566 -31.45 70.16 2.42
C PRO A 566 -30.79 69.05 1.58
N GLY A 567 -30.15 69.43 0.47
CA GLY A 567 -29.18 68.62 -0.28
C GLY A 567 -29.74 67.75 -1.41
N GLU A 568 -28.93 67.54 -2.46
CA GLU A 568 -29.20 66.66 -3.62
C GLU A 568 -29.59 65.22 -3.24
N LEU A 569 -29.32 64.81 -1.99
CA LEU A 569 -29.48 63.46 -1.51
C LEU A 569 -30.95 63.04 -1.30
N LEU A 570 -31.78 63.96 -0.80
CA LEU A 570 -33.17 63.72 -0.40
C LEU A 570 -34.18 64.17 -1.47
N SER A 571 -33.76 64.92 -2.49
CA SER A 571 -34.65 65.48 -3.51
C SER A 571 -35.23 64.47 -4.51
N SER A 572 -34.66 63.27 -4.60
CA SER A 572 -35.01 62.26 -5.62
C SER A 572 -34.84 60.82 -5.12
N ILE A 573 -35.48 60.52 -3.97
CA ILE A 573 -35.47 59.17 -3.39
C ILE A 573 -36.29 58.20 -4.24
N ILE A 574 -35.69 57.04 -4.53
CA ILE A 574 -36.28 55.91 -5.27
C ILE A 574 -36.41 54.73 -4.32
N MET A 575 -37.61 54.13 -4.29
CA MET A 575 -37.86 52.90 -3.53
C MET A 575 -37.48 51.69 -4.39
N LEU A 576 -36.47 50.92 -3.95
CA LEU A 576 -36.02 49.73 -4.67
C LEU A 576 -36.77 48.46 -4.23
N GLY A 577 -37.30 48.42 -3.01
CA GLY A 577 -38.09 47.30 -2.52
C GLY A 577 -38.21 47.23 -1.00
N LYS A 578 -38.65 46.07 -0.50
CA LYS A 578 -38.79 45.76 0.92
C LYS A 578 -38.13 44.42 1.25
N ARG A 579 -37.36 44.37 2.35
CA ARG A 579 -36.70 43.17 2.86
C ARG A 579 -36.97 43.03 4.35
N GLY A 580 -37.83 42.09 4.73
CA GLY A 580 -38.31 41.94 6.11
C GLY A 580 -38.99 43.22 6.61
N ASN A 581 -38.47 43.78 7.71
CA ASN A 581 -38.99 45.02 8.32
C ASN A 581 -38.35 46.31 7.77
N TYR A 582 -37.52 46.22 6.73
CA TYR A 582 -36.82 47.36 6.15
C TYR A 582 -37.28 47.61 4.71
N HIS A 583 -37.33 48.88 4.32
CA HIS A 583 -37.39 49.29 2.91
C HIS A 583 -35.99 49.70 2.45
N ILE A 584 -35.71 49.42 1.18
CA ILE A 584 -34.47 49.78 0.51
C ILE A 584 -34.75 51.04 -0.30
N ILE A 585 -34.00 52.09 -0.04
CA ILE A 585 -34.13 53.41 -0.67
C ILE A 585 -32.79 53.82 -1.28
N THR A 586 -32.85 54.56 -2.38
CA THR A 586 -31.66 55.08 -3.07
C THR A 586 -31.95 56.46 -3.68
N SER A 587 -30.94 57.09 -4.27
CA SER A 587 -31.05 58.31 -5.08
C SER A 587 -30.04 58.25 -6.23
N PRO A 588 -30.13 59.09 -7.27
CA PRO A 588 -29.15 59.12 -8.36
C PRO A 588 -27.69 59.28 -7.87
N ALA A 589 -27.47 60.08 -6.82
CA ALA A 589 -26.14 60.25 -6.20
C ALA A 589 -25.65 58.97 -5.52
N ILE A 590 -26.53 58.29 -4.76
CA ILE A 590 -26.20 57.01 -4.09
C ILE A 590 -25.94 55.92 -5.13
N LEU A 591 -26.72 55.87 -6.21
CA LEU A 591 -26.51 54.92 -7.31
C LEU A 591 -25.15 55.13 -7.99
N LYS A 592 -24.74 56.38 -8.21
CA LYS A 592 -23.42 56.69 -8.78
C LYS A 592 -22.28 56.17 -7.90
N VAL A 593 -22.33 56.45 -6.59
CA VAL A 593 -21.33 55.95 -5.63
C VAL A 593 -21.37 54.43 -5.50
N SER A 594 -22.57 53.82 -5.55
CA SER A 594 -22.75 52.37 -5.52
C SER A 594 -22.10 51.68 -6.72
N VAL A 595 -22.28 52.22 -7.93
CA VAL A 595 -21.61 51.74 -9.15
C VAL A 595 -20.09 51.89 -9.04
N GLU A 596 -19.61 53.04 -8.58
CA GLU A 596 -18.16 53.30 -8.40
C GLU A 596 -17.53 52.36 -7.37
N LEU A 597 -18.21 52.11 -6.24
CA LEU A 597 -17.77 51.14 -5.23
C LEU A 597 -17.71 49.71 -5.79
N ASN A 598 -18.70 49.29 -6.57
CA ASN A 598 -18.70 47.96 -7.19
C ASN A 598 -17.55 47.82 -8.20
N LEU A 599 -17.29 48.85 -9.02
CA LEU A 599 -16.16 48.88 -9.95
C LEU A 599 -14.81 48.84 -9.22
N LEU A 600 -14.66 49.61 -8.14
CA LEU A 600 -13.47 49.57 -7.29
C LEU A 600 -13.31 48.19 -6.63
N GLU A 601 -14.38 47.55 -6.18
CA GLU A 601 -14.34 46.20 -5.61
C GLU A 601 -13.89 45.15 -6.64
N GLU A 602 -14.34 45.25 -7.88
CA GLU A 602 -13.86 44.41 -8.99
C GLU A 602 -12.38 44.67 -9.32
N GLN A 603 -11.96 45.94 -9.34
CA GLN A 603 -10.55 46.33 -9.55
C GLN A 603 -9.64 45.79 -8.44
N VAL A 604 -10.04 45.92 -7.18
CA VAL A 604 -9.32 45.36 -6.02
C VAL A 604 -9.21 43.85 -6.15
N ASN A 605 -10.31 43.14 -6.39
CA ASN A 605 -10.31 41.69 -6.53
C ASN A 605 -9.42 41.21 -7.68
N THR A 606 -9.44 41.91 -8.81
CA THR A 606 -8.59 41.61 -9.97
C THR A 606 -7.12 41.85 -9.66
N TYR A 607 -6.78 43.02 -9.11
CA TYR A 607 -5.41 43.39 -8.76
C TYR A 607 -4.80 42.41 -7.75
N VAL A 608 -5.54 42.10 -6.68
CA VAL A 608 -5.14 41.18 -5.64
C VAL A 608 -4.92 39.77 -6.19
N LYS A 609 -5.86 39.25 -6.99
CA LYS A 609 -5.72 37.92 -7.62
C LYS A 609 -4.51 37.85 -8.55
N GLN A 610 -4.30 38.86 -9.39
CA GLN A 610 -3.16 38.93 -10.31
C GLN A 610 -1.83 39.01 -9.55
N THR A 611 -1.75 39.86 -8.52
CA THR A 611 -0.56 40.01 -7.68
C THR A 611 -0.25 38.71 -6.95
N TYR A 612 -1.24 38.09 -6.32
CA TYR A 612 -1.09 36.81 -5.64
C TYR A 612 -0.56 35.71 -6.58
N ASN A 613 -1.17 35.54 -7.75
CA ASN A 613 -0.72 34.54 -8.73
C ASN A 613 0.70 34.84 -9.25
N ARG A 614 1.02 36.11 -9.49
CA ARG A 614 2.35 36.53 -9.95
C ARG A 614 3.42 36.20 -8.93
N GLU A 615 3.21 36.52 -7.66
CA GLU A 615 4.20 36.24 -6.62
C GLU A 615 4.33 34.74 -6.35
N LEU A 616 3.23 33.98 -6.33
CA LEU A 616 3.29 32.52 -6.24
C LEU A 616 4.07 31.89 -7.40
N LYS A 617 3.89 32.41 -8.61
CA LYS A 617 4.63 31.95 -9.79
C LYS A 617 6.12 32.26 -9.66
N ARG A 618 6.47 33.48 -9.25
CA ARG A 618 7.86 33.91 -9.01
C ARG A 618 8.54 33.00 -8.00
N LEU A 619 7.89 32.78 -6.85
CA LEU A 619 8.40 31.93 -5.77
C LEU A 619 8.57 30.48 -6.21
N TYR A 620 7.58 29.91 -6.90
CA TYR A 620 7.67 28.53 -7.39
C TYR A 620 8.92 28.32 -8.25
N PHE A 621 9.09 29.12 -9.32
CA PHE A 621 10.20 28.94 -10.25
C PHE A 621 11.57 29.31 -9.66
N SER A 622 11.60 30.08 -8.55
CA SER A 622 12.84 30.41 -7.86
C SER A 622 13.33 29.28 -6.93
N TYR A 623 12.43 28.40 -6.48
CA TYR A 623 12.72 27.42 -5.42
C TYR A 623 12.30 25.98 -5.76
N SER A 624 11.73 25.69 -6.93
CA SER A 624 11.17 24.36 -7.25
C SER A 624 12.19 23.21 -7.22
N GLU A 625 13.48 23.49 -7.43
CA GLU A 625 14.56 22.49 -7.33
C GLU A 625 14.74 21.94 -5.91
N LEU A 626 14.33 22.70 -4.89
CA LEU A 626 14.39 22.30 -3.47
C LEU A 626 13.36 21.22 -3.12
N PHE A 627 12.25 21.16 -3.84
CA PHE A 627 11.05 20.45 -3.40
C PHE A 627 11.23 18.93 -3.30
N LEU A 628 11.76 18.30 -4.36
CA LEU A 628 11.97 16.85 -4.38
C LEU A 628 13.03 16.39 -3.35
N PRO A 629 14.21 17.04 -3.24
CA PRO A 629 15.14 16.78 -2.14
C PRO A 629 14.49 16.88 -0.75
N LEU A 630 13.67 17.91 -0.53
CA LEU A 630 12.96 18.12 0.73
C LEU A 630 11.99 16.98 1.06
N GLU A 631 11.17 16.57 0.09
CA GLU A 631 10.23 15.45 0.21
C GLU A 631 10.96 14.12 0.53
N ASN A 632 12.10 13.88 -0.14
CA ASN A 632 12.92 12.70 0.07
C ASN A 632 13.55 12.66 1.46
N ILE A 633 14.02 13.80 1.98
CA ILE A 633 14.56 13.89 3.35
C ILE A 633 13.46 13.57 4.37
N ILE A 634 12.30 14.23 4.26
CA ILE A 634 11.21 14.09 5.22
C ILE A 634 10.73 12.63 5.27
N SER A 635 10.50 12.02 4.10
CA SER A 635 10.05 10.64 4.03
C SER A 635 11.09 9.66 4.59
N ARG A 636 12.39 9.84 4.30
CA ARG A 636 13.47 9.02 4.88
C ARG A 636 13.55 9.12 6.40
N LEU A 637 13.51 10.34 6.94
CA LEU A 637 13.57 10.58 8.39
C LEU A 637 12.36 9.95 9.09
N ASP A 638 11.16 10.09 8.52
CA ASP A 638 9.93 9.52 9.08
C ASP A 638 9.96 7.98 9.10
N VAL A 639 10.45 7.35 8.02
CA VAL A 639 10.63 5.88 7.97
C VAL A 639 11.68 5.40 8.98
N ALA A 640 12.81 6.11 9.10
CA ALA A 640 13.85 5.77 10.06
C ALA A 640 13.36 5.90 11.51
N LEU A 641 12.59 6.95 11.81
CA LEU A 641 11.94 7.12 13.11
C LEU A 641 10.92 6.00 13.38
N SER A 642 10.12 5.63 12.38
CA SER A 642 9.21 4.49 12.47
C SER A 642 9.95 3.22 12.83
N GLY A 643 11.06 2.92 12.13
CA GLY A 643 11.93 1.78 12.43
C GLY A 643 12.52 1.83 13.84
N ALA A 644 12.91 3.02 14.33
CA ALA A 644 13.42 3.20 15.69
C ALA A 644 12.34 2.92 16.76
N ILE A 645 11.12 3.41 16.55
CA ILE A 645 9.96 3.13 17.42
C ILE A 645 9.68 1.63 17.46
N VAL A 646 9.55 0.99 16.29
CA VAL A 646 9.31 -0.46 16.15
C VAL A 646 10.42 -1.25 16.86
N SER A 647 11.68 -0.90 16.62
CA SER A 647 12.81 -1.61 17.22
C SER A 647 12.84 -1.55 18.74
N THR A 648 12.44 -0.41 19.32
CA THR A 648 12.40 -0.21 20.76
C THR A 648 11.18 -0.87 21.38
N LYS A 649 10.01 -0.72 20.74
CA LYS A 649 8.75 -1.25 21.23
C LYS A 649 8.72 -2.78 21.24
N PHE A 650 9.30 -3.42 20.24
CA PHE A 650 9.22 -4.88 20.06
C PHE A 650 10.55 -5.62 20.27
N ASN A 651 11.58 -4.91 20.78
CA ASN A 651 12.94 -5.43 20.96
C ASN A 651 13.46 -6.09 19.68
N TYR A 652 13.42 -5.37 18.56
CA TYR A 652 14.00 -5.84 17.30
C TYR A 652 15.47 -5.47 17.23
N THR A 653 16.23 -6.32 16.57
CA THR A 653 17.68 -6.22 16.52
C THR A 653 18.13 -5.73 15.14
N ARG A 654 19.23 -4.97 15.13
CA ARG A 654 19.89 -4.54 13.91
C ARG A 654 20.46 -5.75 13.16
N PRO A 655 20.13 -5.95 11.87
CA PRO A 655 20.77 -6.97 11.06
C PRO A 655 22.28 -6.71 10.89
N CYS A 656 23.08 -7.77 10.94
CA CYS A 656 24.51 -7.74 10.66
C CYS A 656 24.76 -8.25 9.24
N LEU A 657 25.00 -7.33 8.30
CA LEU A 657 25.29 -7.71 6.92
C LEU A 657 26.69 -8.33 6.83
N GLN A 658 26.77 -9.53 6.29
CA GLN A 658 28.02 -10.20 5.96
C GLN A 658 28.48 -9.77 4.55
N GLY A 659 29.78 -9.80 4.29
CA GLY A 659 30.36 -9.38 2.99
C GLY A 659 29.86 -10.20 1.80
N GLU A 660 30.46 -9.99 0.62
CA GLU A 660 30.02 -10.63 -0.61
C GLU A 660 30.05 -12.17 -0.54
N GLY A 661 29.11 -12.80 -1.24
CA GLY A 661 29.04 -14.25 -1.38
C GLY A 661 27.62 -14.77 -1.46
N LYS A 662 27.50 -16.09 -1.28
CA LYS A 662 26.22 -16.81 -1.28
C LYS A 662 25.24 -16.22 -0.26
N GLY A 663 24.00 -15.98 -0.68
CA GLY A 663 22.89 -15.62 0.21
C GLY A 663 22.85 -16.50 1.47
N LEU A 664 22.72 -15.86 2.63
CA LEU A 664 22.90 -16.50 3.92
C LEU A 664 21.98 -15.87 4.95
N ILE A 665 21.38 -16.71 5.80
CA ILE A 665 20.83 -16.28 7.09
C ILE A 665 21.38 -17.12 8.24
N GLU A 666 21.75 -16.44 9.32
CA GLU A 666 21.97 -17.04 10.63
C GLU A 666 21.28 -16.19 11.69
N THR A 667 20.43 -16.82 12.51
CA THR A 667 19.62 -16.11 13.50
C THR A 667 19.53 -16.88 14.80
N ILE A 668 19.49 -16.13 15.90
CA ILE A 668 19.28 -16.61 17.26
C ILE A 668 17.95 -16.08 17.74
N ASN A 669 17.10 -16.96 18.30
CA ASN A 669 15.77 -16.62 18.79
C ASN A 669 14.91 -15.84 17.76
N LEU A 670 14.83 -16.34 16.52
CA LEU A 670 13.94 -15.81 15.49
C LEU A 670 12.48 -15.93 15.93
N ARG A 671 11.75 -14.82 15.85
CA ARG A 671 10.32 -14.70 16.17
C ARG A 671 9.52 -14.33 14.93
N HIS A 672 8.22 -14.60 14.94
CA HIS A 672 7.31 -14.12 13.91
C HIS A 672 6.68 -12.78 14.33
N PRO A 673 6.95 -11.65 13.64
CA PRO A 673 6.50 -10.31 14.05
C PRO A 673 4.99 -10.18 14.33
N LEU A 674 4.14 -10.76 13.48
CA LEU A 674 2.69 -10.71 13.68
C LEU A 674 2.18 -11.62 14.82
N ILE A 675 2.69 -12.84 14.92
CA ILE A 675 2.17 -13.83 15.88
C ILE A 675 2.55 -13.45 17.31
N GLU A 676 3.75 -12.91 17.56
CA GLU A 676 4.16 -12.45 18.89
C GLU A 676 3.25 -11.33 19.43
N GLN A 677 2.55 -10.59 18.56
CA GLN A 677 1.62 -9.53 18.95
C GLN A 677 0.18 -10.01 19.10
N LEU A 678 -0.25 -11.02 18.33
CA LEU A 678 -1.59 -11.60 18.44
C LEU A 678 -1.74 -12.45 19.71
N ASN A 679 -0.69 -13.20 20.05
CA ASN A 679 -0.73 -14.18 21.11
C ASN A 679 -0.35 -13.55 22.45
N THR A 680 -1.31 -12.89 23.09
CA THR A 680 -1.10 -12.26 24.43
C THR A 680 -1.19 -13.26 25.59
N GLN A 681 -1.57 -14.52 25.32
CA GLN A 681 -1.79 -15.55 26.34
C GLN A 681 -0.67 -16.60 26.40
N GLU A 682 0.05 -16.85 25.30
CA GLU A 682 1.20 -17.77 25.27
C GLU A 682 2.45 -17.08 24.70
N GLU A 683 3.62 -17.40 25.27
CA GLU A 683 4.91 -16.91 24.78
C GLU A 683 5.21 -17.45 23.36
N CYS A 684 5.60 -16.56 22.44
CA CYS A 684 5.97 -16.96 21.08
C CYS A 684 7.27 -17.79 21.12
N VAL A 685 7.22 -19.03 20.62
CA VAL A 685 8.39 -19.91 20.59
C VAL A 685 9.39 -19.37 19.57
N ALA A 686 10.57 -18.99 20.03
CA ALA A 686 11.66 -18.49 19.20
C ALA A 686 12.53 -19.63 18.65
N HIS A 687 13.19 -19.40 17.51
CA HIS A 687 13.93 -20.44 16.80
C HIS A 687 15.33 -20.00 16.36
N ASP A 688 16.32 -20.85 16.59
CA ASP A 688 17.64 -20.69 15.99
C ASP A 688 17.66 -21.30 14.59
N ILE A 689 18.09 -20.54 13.59
CA ILE A 689 18.10 -20.96 12.18
C ILE A 689 19.45 -20.60 11.55
N SER A 690 20.04 -21.54 10.81
CA SER A 690 21.29 -21.35 10.05
C SER A 690 21.18 -22.07 8.70
N LEU A 691 21.20 -21.28 7.62
CA LEU A 691 21.04 -21.73 6.22
C LEU A 691 22.28 -21.47 5.36
N GLU A 692 23.48 -21.76 5.88
CA GLU A 692 24.76 -21.63 5.14
C GLU A 692 24.80 -22.48 3.85
N ASP A 693 25.29 -23.72 3.94
CA ASP A 693 25.53 -24.59 2.77
C ASP A 693 24.52 -25.73 2.64
N LYS A 694 23.56 -25.81 3.57
CA LYS A 694 22.69 -26.96 3.75
C LYS A 694 21.23 -26.51 3.76
N GLY A 695 20.39 -27.18 2.99
CA GLY A 695 18.94 -27.02 3.12
C GLY A 695 18.41 -27.66 4.39
N MET A 696 17.22 -27.25 4.80
CA MET A 696 16.51 -27.79 5.97
C MET A 696 15.21 -28.47 5.53
N LEU A 697 15.01 -29.70 6.00
CA LEU A 697 13.71 -30.36 5.97
C LEU A 697 13.10 -30.37 7.36
N ILE A 698 11.86 -29.91 7.45
CA ILE A 698 11.10 -29.81 8.71
C ILE A 698 9.94 -30.79 8.66
N PHE A 699 9.95 -31.76 9.57
CA PHE A 699 8.89 -32.73 9.75
C PHE A 699 8.01 -32.34 10.92
N SER A 700 6.69 -32.38 10.75
CA SER A 700 5.77 -32.24 11.88
C SER A 700 4.34 -32.58 11.50
N VAL A 701 3.53 -32.93 12.51
CA VAL A 701 2.07 -32.88 12.42
C VAL A 701 1.56 -31.46 12.13
N ASN A 702 0.35 -31.40 11.57
CA ASN A 702 -0.38 -30.16 11.34
C ASN A 702 -0.72 -29.48 12.68
N GLY A 703 -0.74 -28.15 12.69
CA GLY A 703 -0.98 -27.34 13.90
C GLY A 703 0.23 -27.08 14.81
N ALA A 704 1.38 -27.73 14.56
CA ALA A 704 2.59 -27.54 15.37
C ALA A 704 3.39 -26.26 15.05
N GLY A 705 2.99 -25.48 14.02
CA GLY A 705 3.64 -24.21 13.67
C GLY A 705 4.63 -24.23 12.49
N LYS A 706 4.58 -25.24 11.60
CA LYS A 706 5.45 -25.32 10.41
C LYS A 706 5.37 -24.05 9.53
N SER A 707 4.16 -23.70 9.11
CA SER A 707 3.88 -22.55 8.26
C SER A 707 4.26 -21.24 8.97
N THR A 708 4.05 -21.16 10.29
CA THR A 708 4.46 -20.02 11.11
C THR A 708 5.98 -19.83 11.08
N LEU A 709 6.77 -20.90 11.22
CA LEU A 709 8.22 -20.81 11.14
C LEU A 709 8.70 -20.38 9.74
N LEU A 710 8.12 -20.93 8.67
CA LEU A 710 8.44 -20.52 7.30
C LEU A 710 8.13 -19.03 7.09
N ARG A 711 6.95 -18.57 7.51
CA ARG A 711 6.57 -17.14 7.42
C ARG A 711 7.51 -16.26 8.23
N ALA A 712 7.90 -16.68 9.44
CA ALA A 712 8.85 -15.95 10.28
C ALA A 712 10.20 -15.73 9.58
N ILE A 713 10.73 -16.76 8.91
CA ILE A 713 11.98 -16.65 8.15
C ILE A 713 11.83 -15.65 7.00
N GLY A 714 10.81 -15.82 6.17
CA GLY A 714 10.58 -14.96 5.00
C GLY A 714 10.36 -13.49 5.37
N VAL A 715 9.51 -13.23 6.36
CA VAL A 715 9.21 -11.87 6.84
C VAL A 715 10.46 -11.17 7.38
N ASN A 716 11.28 -11.84 8.19
CA ASN A 716 12.49 -11.20 8.75
C ASN A 716 13.56 -10.94 7.68
N VAL A 717 13.69 -11.79 6.65
CA VAL A 717 14.56 -11.50 5.50
C VAL A 717 14.08 -10.26 4.74
N ILE A 718 12.76 -10.14 4.51
CA ILE A 718 12.17 -8.96 3.88
C ILE A 718 12.39 -7.71 4.72
N LEU A 719 12.15 -7.76 6.04
CA LEU A 719 12.40 -6.63 6.94
C LEU A 719 13.85 -6.17 6.86
N ALA A 720 14.80 -7.10 6.96
CA ALA A 720 16.22 -6.78 6.82
C ALA A 720 16.52 -6.12 5.47
N GLN A 721 16.12 -6.75 4.35
CA GLN A 721 16.38 -6.18 3.02
C GLN A 721 15.53 -4.94 2.69
N ALA A 722 14.50 -4.62 3.47
CA ALA A 722 13.81 -3.33 3.40
C ALA A 722 14.60 -2.21 4.10
N GLY A 723 15.64 -2.56 4.88
CA GLY A 723 16.42 -1.66 5.71
C GLY A 723 15.85 -1.50 7.13
N MET A 724 15.01 -2.44 7.59
CA MET A 724 14.37 -2.42 8.91
C MET A 724 15.06 -3.39 9.88
N TYR A 725 14.87 -3.17 11.18
CA TYR A 725 15.30 -4.12 12.20
C TYR A 725 14.38 -5.35 12.24
N VAL A 726 14.89 -6.47 12.76
CA VAL A 726 14.24 -7.79 12.68
C VAL A 726 13.89 -8.36 14.05
N ALA A 727 12.86 -9.21 14.08
CA ALA A 727 12.38 -9.90 15.28
C ALA A 727 13.27 -11.11 15.63
N ALA A 728 14.48 -10.85 16.09
CA ALA A 728 15.45 -11.84 16.53
C ALA A 728 16.41 -11.22 17.57
N ASP A 729 17.16 -12.04 18.30
CA ASP A 729 18.22 -11.54 19.21
C ASP A 729 19.54 -11.30 18.47
N SER A 730 19.76 -12.03 17.38
CA SER A 730 20.87 -11.82 16.46
C SER A 730 20.43 -12.23 15.06
N PHE A 731 20.82 -11.48 14.04
CA PHE A 731 20.48 -11.80 12.65
C PHE A 731 21.63 -11.42 11.72
N LYS A 732 22.33 -12.42 11.18
CA LYS A 732 23.34 -12.24 10.13
C LYS A 732 22.72 -12.51 8.77
N LEU A 733 23.03 -11.65 7.81
CA LEU A 733 22.46 -11.71 6.47
C LEU A 733 23.54 -11.50 5.41
N ARG A 734 23.61 -12.38 4.41
CA ARG A 734 24.04 -11.98 3.05
C ARG A 734 22.78 -11.86 2.21
N PRO A 735 22.49 -10.68 1.61
CA PRO A 735 21.22 -10.45 0.91
C PRO A 735 20.91 -11.52 -0.14
N TYR A 736 19.65 -11.94 -0.19
CA TYR A 736 19.14 -12.82 -1.25
C TYR A 736 18.64 -11.97 -2.42
N HIS A 737 18.75 -12.52 -3.63
CA HIS A 737 18.18 -11.91 -4.84
C HIS A 737 16.79 -12.47 -5.16
N TYR A 738 16.47 -13.69 -4.73
CA TYR A 738 15.14 -14.28 -4.89
C TYR A 738 14.61 -14.81 -3.56
N LEU A 739 13.35 -14.51 -3.25
CA LEU A 739 12.59 -15.17 -2.19
C LEU A 739 11.37 -15.84 -2.83
N ILE A 740 11.32 -17.17 -2.77
CA ILE A 740 10.30 -17.96 -3.45
C ILE A 740 9.53 -18.77 -2.40
N THR A 741 8.22 -18.55 -2.32
CA THR A 741 7.35 -19.19 -1.33
C THR A 741 6.35 -20.14 -1.96
N ARG A 742 6.08 -21.25 -1.28
CA ARG A 742 4.91 -22.11 -1.50
C ARG A 742 4.42 -22.53 -0.12
N ILE A 743 3.61 -21.68 0.51
CA ILE A 743 3.08 -21.88 1.85
C ILE A 743 1.57 -22.06 1.73
N LEU A 744 1.06 -23.15 2.30
CA LEU A 744 -0.37 -23.46 2.30
C LEU A 744 -1.11 -22.47 3.21
N GLY A 745 -2.22 -21.89 2.71
CA GLY A 745 -3.19 -21.16 3.53
C GLY A 745 -3.41 -19.69 3.14
N GLY A 746 -4.65 -19.40 2.73
CA GLY A 746 -5.32 -18.12 2.94
C GLY A 746 -5.29 -17.13 1.77
N ASP A 747 -5.67 -17.59 0.57
CA ASP A 747 -6.51 -16.90 -0.44
C ASP A 747 -6.30 -17.60 -1.79
N ASP A 748 -7.12 -18.62 -2.07
CA ASP A 748 -7.16 -19.25 -3.39
C ASP A 748 -7.85 -18.31 -4.38
N LEU A 749 -7.07 -17.38 -4.95
CA LEU A 749 -7.45 -16.62 -6.14
C LEU A 749 -7.54 -17.53 -7.39
N HIS A 750 -6.97 -18.73 -7.38
CA HIS A 750 -7.00 -19.66 -8.50
C HIS A 750 -8.28 -20.51 -8.56
N LYS A 751 -9.44 -19.87 -8.31
CA LYS A 751 -10.76 -20.53 -8.38
C LYS A 751 -10.93 -21.17 -9.77
N GLY A 752 -10.99 -22.50 -9.81
CA GLY A 752 -11.20 -23.28 -11.05
C GLY A 752 -10.01 -24.10 -11.54
N GLN A 753 -8.82 -23.99 -10.94
CA GLN A 753 -7.66 -24.83 -11.27
C GLN A 753 -7.46 -25.97 -10.26
N GLY A 754 -6.91 -27.10 -10.71
CA GLY A 754 -6.56 -28.20 -9.82
C GLY A 754 -5.43 -27.81 -8.87
N THR A 755 -5.57 -28.12 -7.58
CA THR A 755 -4.58 -27.77 -6.53
C THR A 755 -3.17 -28.27 -6.87
N PHE A 756 -3.07 -29.48 -7.43
CA PHE A 756 -1.80 -30.05 -7.88
C PHE A 756 -1.19 -29.30 -9.08
N GLU A 757 -2.01 -28.82 -10.01
CA GLU A 757 -1.50 -28.08 -11.18
C GLU A 757 -0.88 -26.74 -10.76
N VAL A 758 -1.55 -26.02 -9.86
CA VAL A 758 -1.01 -24.79 -9.25
C VAL A 758 0.31 -25.09 -8.52
N GLU A 759 0.37 -26.18 -7.75
CA GLU A 759 1.61 -26.63 -7.10
C GLU A 759 2.74 -26.87 -8.10
N MET A 760 2.46 -27.49 -9.25
CA MET A 760 3.47 -27.76 -10.27
C MET A 760 3.94 -26.50 -10.97
N ARG A 761 3.10 -25.48 -11.14
CA ARG A 761 3.53 -24.17 -11.67
C ARG A 761 4.40 -23.42 -10.67
N ASP A 762 4.02 -23.40 -9.40
CA ASP A 762 4.84 -22.81 -8.33
C ASP A 762 6.20 -23.52 -8.22
N LEU A 763 6.21 -24.85 -8.31
CA LEU A 763 7.43 -25.66 -8.34
C LEU A 763 8.27 -25.38 -9.60
N SER A 764 7.66 -25.20 -10.76
CA SER A 764 8.36 -24.80 -11.99
C SER A 764 9.11 -23.48 -11.80
N THR A 765 8.48 -22.48 -11.17
CA THR A 765 9.15 -21.21 -10.82
C THR A 765 10.30 -21.41 -9.84
N ILE A 766 10.09 -22.23 -8.79
CA ILE A 766 11.14 -22.61 -7.83
C ILE A 766 12.36 -23.18 -8.58
N LEU A 767 12.15 -24.16 -9.45
CA LEU A 767 13.23 -24.86 -10.15
C LEU A 767 13.94 -23.98 -11.19
N LYS A 768 13.23 -23.03 -11.81
CA LYS A 768 13.79 -22.08 -12.79
C LYS A 768 14.68 -21.01 -12.13
N LEU A 769 14.30 -20.54 -10.94
CA LEU A 769 14.96 -19.43 -10.26
C LEU A 769 15.88 -19.87 -9.10
N ALA A 770 15.94 -21.18 -8.80
CA ALA A 770 16.84 -21.73 -7.79
C ALA A 770 18.31 -21.50 -8.17
N ASN A 771 19.01 -20.72 -7.36
CA ASN A 771 20.46 -20.52 -7.43
C ASN A 771 21.00 -20.17 -6.03
N TYR A 772 22.31 -19.93 -5.94
CA TYR A 772 23.00 -19.66 -4.68
C TYR A 772 22.55 -18.35 -3.97
N ASN A 773 21.85 -17.45 -4.66
CA ASN A 773 21.25 -16.23 -4.10
C ASN A 773 19.73 -16.34 -3.92
N SER A 774 19.17 -17.54 -3.96
CA SER A 774 17.74 -17.78 -3.76
C SER A 774 17.46 -18.36 -2.37
N LEU A 775 16.38 -17.91 -1.74
CA LEU A 775 15.78 -18.49 -0.55
C LEU A 775 14.42 -19.11 -0.91
N ILE A 776 14.27 -20.41 -0.69
CA ILE A 776 13.03 -21.15 -0.96
C ILE A 776 12.36 -21.56 0.34
N LEU A 777 11.09 -21.22 0.50
CA LEU A 777 10.26 -21.57 1.65
C LEU A 777 9.06 -22.37 1.17
N GLY A 778 9.09 -23.69 1.36
CA GLY A 778 8.03 -24.59 0.89
C GLY A 778 7.34 -25.31 2.04
N ASP A 779 6.03 -25.38 2.00
CA ASP A 779 5.18 -26.08 2.96
C ASP A 779 4.43 -27.20 2.23
N GLU A 780 4.76 -28.44 2.55
CA GLU A 780 4.12 -29.64 2.00
C GLU A 780 4.00 -29.63 0.47
N ILE A 781 5.13 -29.41 -0.22
CA ILE A 781 5.20 -29.51 -1.68
C ILE A 781 4.67 -30.88 -2.13
N CYS A 782 3.81 -30.89 -3.15
CA CYS A 782 3.12 -32.07 -3.68
C CYS A 782 2.11 -32.71 -2.71
N HIS A 783 1.43 -31.93 -1.88
CA HIS A 783 0.34 -32.43 -1.04
C HIS A 783 -0.86 -32.90 -1.88
N GLY A 784 -1.09 -32.31 -3.06
CA GLY A 784 -2.24 -32.61 -3.92
C GLY A 784 -2.21 -33.93 -4.70
N THR A 785 -1.22 -34.80 -4.51
CA THR A 785 -1.02 -36.05 -5.28
C THR A 785 -0.79 -37.25 -4.34
N GLU A 786 -0.84 -38.46 -4.89
CA GLU A 786 -0.55 -39.70 -4.18
C GLU A 786 0.91 -39.76 -3.67
N VAL A 787 1.07 -40.44 -2.53
CA VAL A 787 2.32 -40.47 -1.73
C VAL A 787 3.56 -40.81 -2.56
N ASN A 788 3.48 -41.79 -3.47
CA ASN A 788 4.64 -42.23 -4.25
C ASN A 788 5.13 -41.16 -5.23
N SER A 789 4.20 -40.53 -5.96
CA SER A 789 4.53 -39.45 -6.90
C SER A 789 4.99 -38.21 -6.16
N GLY A 790 4.31 -37.83 -5.07
CA GLY A 790 4.74 -36.72 -4.21
C GLY A 790 6.14 -36.93 -3.64
N LEU A 791 6.46 -38.15 -3.20
CA LEU A 791 7.77 -38.52 -2.69
C LEU A 791 8.87 -38.41 -3.77
N ALA A 792 8.60 -38.92 -4.97
CA ALA A 792 9.54 -38.85 -6.09
C ALA A 792 9.82 -37.41 -6.52
N ILE A 793 8.77 -36.59 -6.64
CA ILE A 793 8.91 -35.17 -7.02
C ILE A 793 9.64 -34.39 -5.93
N LEU A 794 9.34 -34.63 -4.66
CA LEU A 794 10.00 -33.96 -3.54
C LEU A 794 11.49 -34.33 -3.48
N ALA A 795 11.84 -35.61 -3.63
CA ALA A 795 13.23 -36.06 -3.66
C ALA A 795 14.01 -35.38 -4.80
N ALA A 796 13.49 -35.42 -6.02
CA ALA A 796 14.09 -34.77 -7.18
C ALA A 796 14.20 -33.24 -7.00
N THR A 797 13.22 -32.61 -6.36
CA THR A 797 13.26 -31.19 -6.02
C THR A 797 14.43 -30.89 -5.08
N ILE A 798 14.55 -31.64 -3.98
CA ILE A 798 15.63 -31.46 -3.00
C ILE A 798 17.01 -31.63 -3.67
N GLU A 799 17.16 -32.63 -4.52
CA GLU A 799 18.41 -32.85 -5.27
C GLU A 799 18.76 -31.64 -6.15
N ARG A 800 17.79 -31.13 -6.92
CA ARG A 800 18.01 -29.95 -7.76
C ARG A 800 18.35 -28.71 -6.95
N LEU A 801 17.67 -28.48 -5.83
CA LEU A 801 17.93 -27.32 -4.97
C LEU A 801 19.31 -27.38 -4.31
N ALA A 802 19.71 -28.56 -3.85
CA ALA A 802 21.02 -28.80 -3.27
C ALA A 802 22.13 -28.62 -4.33
N ALA A 803 21.95 -29.18 -5.53
CA ALA A 803 22.89 -29.03 -6.65
C ALA A 803 23.07 -27.56 -7.07
N ALA A 804 21.98 -26.78 -7.06
CA ALA A 804 22.02 -25.33 -7.32
C ALA A 804 22.61 -24.51 -6.17
N ARG A 805 23.01 -25.15 -5.06
CA ARG A 805 23.49 -24.54 -3.82
C ARG A 805 22.51 -23.52 -3.23
N THR A 806 21.22 -23.74 -3.43
CA THR A 806 20.16 -22.83 -2.99
C THR A 806 19.92 -22.94 -1.48
N SER A 807 19.62 -21.83 -0.79
CA SER A 807 19.12 -21.90 0.59
C SER A 807 17.64 -22.30 0.56
N PHE A 808 17.26 -23.38 1.25
CA PHE A 808 15.87 -23.82 1.27
C PHE A 808 15.44 -24.34 2.64
N VAL A 809 14.18 -24.10 2.97
CA VAL A 809 13.47 -24.70 4.10
C VAL A 809 12.19 -25.31 3.57
N LEU A 810 12.12 -26.63 3.57
CA LEU A 810 10.93 -27.36 3.12
C LEU A 810 10.29 -28.10 4.29
N SER A 811 9.00 -27.90 4.46
CA SER A 811 8.17 -28.67 5.37
C SER A 811 7.58 -29.87 4.64
N THR A 812 7.57 -31.05 5.26
CA THR A 812 6.94 -32.24 4.69
C THR A 812 6.48 -33.23 5.75
N HIS A 813 5.45 -34.01 5.43
CA HIS A 813 5.01 -35.18 6.19
C HIS A 813 5.56 -36.50 5.59
N LEU A 814 6.28 -36.44 4.46
CA LEU A 814 6.81 -37.59 3.75
C LEU A 814 8.16 -38.04 4.32
N HIS A 815 8.15 -38.67 5.51
CA HIS A 815 9.36 -39.15 6.19
C HIS A 815 10.24 -40.08 5.35
N GLN A 816 9.64 -40.82 4.41
CA GLN A 816 10.32 -41.74 3.50
C GLN A 816 11.40 -41.04 2.65
N VAL A 817 11.29 -39.72 2.44
CA VAL A 817 12.26 -38.96 1.65
C VAL A 817 13.66 -39.05 2.22
N CYS A 818 13.79 -39.17 3.56
CA CYS A 818 15.09 -39.29 4.25
C CYS A 818 15.90 -40.50 3.79
N SER A 819 15.23 -41.55 3.28
CA SER A 819 15.90 -42.77 2.79
C SER A 819 16.24 -42.72 1.30
N LEU A 820 15.73 -41.73 0.58
CA LEU A 820 15.91 -41.59 -0.87
C LEU A 820 17.02 -40.61 -1.25
N ILE A 821 17.32 -39.64 -0.38
CA ILE A 821 18.33 -38.61 -0.64
C ILE A 821 19.60 -38.89 0.18
N ASP A 822 20.76 -38.91 -0.48
CA ASP A 822 22.08 -38.95 0.16
C ASP A 822 22.79 -37.61 -0.04
N LEU A 823 22.25 -36.57 0.60
CA LEU A 823 22.69 -35.18 0.44
C LEU A 823 22.91 -34.54 1.81
N PRO A 824 23.77 -33.50 1.91
CA PRO A 824 24.05 -32.81 3.16
C PRO A 824 22.89 -31.87 3.59
N VAL A 825 21.67 -32.39 3.65
CA VAL A 825 20.45 -31.69 4.08
C VAL A 825 20.22 -31.96 5.57
N ARG A 826 19.85 -30.93 6.33
CA ARG A 826 19.58 -31.06 7.76
C ARG A 826 18.11 -31.43 7.99
N TYR A 827 17.88 -32.49 8.75
CA TYR A 827 16.54 -32.90 9.17
C TYR A 827 16.21 -32.30 10.54
N TYR A 828 15.02 -31.73 10.66
CA TYR A 828 14.48 -31.20 11.91
C TYR A 828 13.01 -31.60 12.05
N HIS A 829 12.50 -31.53 13.27
CA HIS A 829 11.08 -31.64 13.54
C HIS A 829 10.62 -30.64 14.60
N LEU A 830 9.34 -30.25 14.54
CA LEU A 830 8.72 -29.50 15.63
C LEU A 830 8.20 -30.49 16.67
N SER A 831 8.63 -30.32 17.92
CA SER A 831 8.35 -31.32 18.95
C SER A 831 6.91 -31.28 19.46
N VAL A 832 6.34 -32.48 19.60
CA VAL A 832 5.04 -32.74 20.18
C VAL A 832 5.24 -33.79 21.26
N ILE A 833 4.66 -33.56 22.43
CA ILE A 833 4.73 -34.48 23.57
C ILE A 833 3.31 -34.95 23.88
N GLN A 834 3.15 -36.25 24.13
CA GLN A 834 1.92 -36.79 24.69
C GLN A 834 2.12 -36.99 26.20
N ARG A 835 1.18 -36.49 26.99
CA ARG A 835 1.07 -36.79 28.42
C ARG A 835 -0.28 -37.43 28.73
N GLU A 836 -0.29 -38.34 29.71
CA GLU A 836 -1.50 -39.08 30.10
C GLU A 836 -2.56 -38.17 30.76
N ASP A 837 -2.14 -37.10 31.44
CA ASP A 837 -2.97 -36.16 32.19
C ASP A 837 -3.43 -34.95 31.36
N LEU A 838 -2.58 -34.46 30.45
CA LEU A 838 -2.78 -33.21 29.69
C LEU A 838 -3.01 -33.43 28.19
N GLY A 839 -2.99 -34.66 27.70
CA GLY A 839 -3.17 -34.97 26.29
C GLY A 839 -1.97 -34.59 25.43
N ILE A 840 -2.22 -34.05 24.23
CA ILE A 840 -1.17 -33.70 23.27
C ILE A 840 -0.75 -32.25 23.46
N ILE A 841 0.53 -32.06 23.76
CA ILE A 841 1.14 -30.75 23.98
C ILE A 841 2.04 -30.44 22.77
N TYR A 842 1.68 -29.39 22.04
CA TYR A 842 2.49 -28.83 20.97
C TYR A 842 3.54 -27.91 21.57
N GLU A 843 4.76 -28.42 21.85
CA GLU A 843 5.85 -27.58 22.35
C GLU A 843 6.33 -26.57 21.31
N ARG A 844 6.14 -26.88 20.02
CA ARG A 844 6.57 -26.07 18.86
C ARG A 844 8.08 -25.78 18.84
N LYS A 845 8.90 -26.53 19.58
CA LYS A 845 10.36 -26.38 19.57
C LYS A 845 10.98 -27.14 18.42
N LEU A 846 11.90 -26.50 17.70
CA LEU A 846 12.64 -27.14 16.61
C LEU A 846 13.74 -28.04 17.19
N LYS A 847 13.66 -29.36 16.93
CA LYS A 847 14.62 -30.37 17.40
C LYS A 847 15.27 -31.10 16.20
N PRO A 848 16.54 -31.50 16.31
CA PRO A 848 17.23 -32.20 15.22
C PRO A 848 16.64 -33.59 14.96
N GLY A 849 16.80 -34.06 13.71
CA GLY A 849 16.28 -35.33 13.22
C GLY A 849 14.84 -35.23 12.71
N PRO A 850 14.35 -36.23 11.95
CA PRO A 850 13.02 -36.21 11.37
C PRO A 850 11.89 -36.40 12.39
N GLY A 851 12.19 -36.72 13.65
CA GLY A 851 11.18 -36.99 14.67
C GLY A 851 10.39 -38.28 14.40
N PRO A 852 9.35 -38.56 15.20
CA PRO A 852 8.50 -39.73 15.03
C PRO A 852 7.64 -39.60 13.76
N SER A 853 7.62 -40.65 12.94
CA SER A 853 6.92 -40.68 11.64
C SER A 853 5.42 -40.96 11.73
N GLN A 854 4.90 -41.27 12.93
CA GLN A 854 3.52 -41.69 13.14
C GLN A 854 2.93 -40.99 14.36
N TYR A 855 2.10 -39.97 14.12
CA TYR A 855 1.46 -39.19 15.20
C TYR A 855 0.02 -38.76 14.87
N GLY A 856 -0.42 -38.88 13.62
CA GLY A 856 -1.74 -38.43 13.19
C GLY A 856 -2.90 -39.20 13.83
N VAL A 857 -2.72 -40.50 14.09
CA VAL A 857 -3.72 -41.34 14.76
C VAL A 857 -3.81 -40.94 16.23
N GLU A 858 -2.69 -40.64 16.88
CA GLU A 858 -2.60 -40.13 18.24
C GLU A 858 -3.32 -38.78 18.38
N VAL A 859 -3.08 -37.84 17.46
CA VAL A 859 -3.82 -36.56 17.38
C VAL A 859 -5.31 -36.79 17.22
N MET A 860 -5.70 -37.67 16.29
CA MET A 860 -7.10 -38.03 16.09
C MET A 860 -7.72 -38.58 17.37
N GLY A 861 -7.05 -39.51 18.07
CA GLY A 861 -7.58 -40.09 19.31
C GLY A 861 -7.77 -39.11 20.46
N HIS A 862 -7.12 -37.93 20.40
CA HIS A 862 -7.33 -36.86 21.37
C HIS A 862 -8.47 -35.91 20.97
N ILE A 863 -8.67 -35.69 19.66
CA ILE A 863 -9.74 -34.82 19.13
C ILE A 863 -11.08 -35.57 19.10
N ILE A 864 -11.06 -36.82 18.62
CA ILE A 864 -12.22 -37.69 18.50
C ILE A 864 -12.30 -38.53 19.78
N ASN A 865 -13.22 -38.17 20.68
CA ASN A 865 -13.44 -38.85 21.96
C ASN A 865 -14.20 -40.19 21.81
N ASP A 866 -13.79 -41.02 20.85
CA ASP A 866 -14.34 -42.36 20.58
C ASP A 866 -13.20 -43.39 20.69
N LYS A 867 -13.22 -44.15 21.78
CA LYS A 867 -12.19 -45.16 22.09
C LYS A 867 -12.24 -46.36 21.15
N GLU A 868 -13.41 -46.70 20.62
CA GLU A 868 -13.58 -47.84 19.72
C GLU A 868 -13.07 -47.49 18.31
N PHE A 869 -13.43 -46.30 17.82
CA PHE A 869 -12.88 -45.76 16.57
C PHE A 869 -11.37 -45.60 16.64
N TYR A 870 -10.83 -45.06 17.74
CA TYR A 870 -9.39 -44.92 17.94
C TYR A 870 -8.66 -46.28 17.90
N ARG A 871 -9.19 -47.30 18.59
CA ARG A 871 -8.64 -48.67 18.54
C ARG A 871 -8.69 -49.26 17.13
N SER A 872 -9.77 -49.00 16.40
CA SER A 872 -9.93 -49.45 15.01
C SER A 872 -8.91 -48.80 14.08
N ALA A 873 -8.68 -47.49 14.21
CA ALA A 873 -7.64 -46.78 13.45
C ALA A 873 -6.23 -47.33 13.75
N LEU A 874 -5.92 -47.61 15.02
CA LEU A 874 -4.65 -48.24 15.42
C LEU A 874 -4.49 -49.64 14.81
N LYS A 875 -5.57 -50.43 14.74
CA LYS A 875 -5.58 -51.74 14.08
C LYS A 875 -5.25 -51.62 12.60
N TYR A 876 -5.90 -50.72 11.86
CA TYR A 876 -5.64 -50.53 10.42
C TYR A 876 -4.24 -50.00 10.14
N ARG A 877 -3.70 -49.08 10.96
CA ARG A 877 -2.31 -48.62 10.84
C ARG A 877 -1.30 -49.78 10.88
N LYS A 878 -1.50 -50.73 11.80
CA LYS A 878 -0.64 -51.92 11.90
C LYS A 878 -0.70 -52.78 10.63
N LEU A 879 -1.87 -52.91 10.02
CA LEU A 879 -2.06 -53.68 8.78
C LEU A 879 -1.40 -53.00 7.56
N ILE A 880 -1.45 -51.67 7.47
CA ILE A 880 -0.82 -50.90 6.38
C ILE A 880 0.70 -51.03 6.42
N ASN A 881 1.30 -50.90 7.61
CA ASN A 881 2.75 -51.05 7.80
C ASN A 881 3.25 -52.48 7.51
N TRP A 882 2.37 -53.48 7.54
CA TRP A 882 2.69 -54.87 7.21
C TRP A 882 2.78 -55.14 5.70
N LYS A 883 2.07 -54.38 4.86
CA LYS A 883 2.00 -54.58 3.39
C LYS A 883 3.00 -53.76 2.57
N SER A 884 3.76 -52.85 3.19
CA SER A 884 4.80 -52.07 2.50
C SER A 884 6.12 -52.86 2.47
N PRO A 885 6.84 -52.97 1.33
CA PRO A 885 8.12 -53.67 1.28
C PRO A 885 9.09 -53.06 2.29
N SER A 886 9.76 -53.93 3.03
CA SER A 886 10.69 -53.54 4.07
C SER A 886 11.85 -52.75 3.46
N LEU A 887 12.06 -51.54 3.98
CA LEU A 887 13.40 -50.97 4.11
C LEU A 887 14.33 -52.10 4.61
N ARG A 888 15.49 -52.28 3.96
CA ARG A 888 16.50 -53.23 4.45
C ARG A 888 16.67 -53.01 5.96
N PRO A 889 16.47 -54.04 6.79
CA PRO A 889 16.57 -53.87 8.22
C PRO A 889 18.05 -53.74 8.59
N GLN A 890 18.50 -52.53 8.93
CA GLN A 890 19.49 -52.44 10.00
C GLN A 890 18.73 -52.48 11.32
N SER A 891 18.80 -53.67 11.94
CA SER A 891 18.33 -54.04 13.26
C SER A 891 16.81 -54.08 13.48
N LYS A 892 16.33 -55.28 13.81
CA LYS A 892 15.05 -55.50 14.49
C LYS A 892 15.09 -54.76 15.83
N SER A 893 14.26 -53.74 16.01
CA SER A 893 13.70 -53.41 17.32
C SER A 893 12.30 -52.83 17.18
N SER A 894 11.34 -53.69 16.88
CA SER A 894 9.97 -53.48 17.34
C SER A 894 9.93 -53.81 18.83
N SER A 895 10.23 -52.84 19.66
CA SER A 895 9.72 -52.80 21.02
C SER A 895 9.50 -51.33 21.34
N LEU A 896 8.26 -50.97 21.63
CA LEU A 896 8.00 -49.82 22.49
C LEU A 896 8.98 -49.95 23.66
N ALA A 897 9.91 -48.99 23.80
CA ALA A 897 10.80 -48.96 24.95
C ALA A 897 9.90 -48.83 26.18
N VAL A 898 9.67 -49.95 26.86
CA VAL A 898 9.08 -49.95 28.18
C VAL A 898 10.13 -49.31 29.07
N PHE A 899 9.99 -48.00 29.32
CA PHE A 899 10.80 -47.27 30.28
C PHE A 899 10.51 -47.81 31.67
N ARG A 900 11.22 -48.87 32.07
CA ARG A 900 11.16 -49.35 33.44
C ARG A 900 12.31 -48.73 34.26
N PRO A 901 12.02 -48.15 35.43
CA PRO A 901 13.06 -47.68 36.33
C PRO A 901 13.91 -48.87 36.79
N SER A 902 15.20 -48.62 37.00
CA SER A 902 16.12 -49.60 37.57
C SER A 902 15.69 -50.00 38.98
N LYS A 903 15.74 -51.31 39.27
CA LYS A 903 15.55 -51.85 40.63
C LYS A 903 16.58 -51.33 41.63
N TYR A 904 17.72 -50.84 41.14
CA TYR A 904 18.79 -50.28 41.96
C TYR A 904 18.57 -48.79 42.23
N ASN A 905 18.05 -48.03 41.25
CA ASN A 905 17.76 -46.61 41.41
C ASN A 905 16.65 -46.15 40.46
N THR A 906 15.54 -45.65 41.03
CA THR A 906 14.37 -45.26 40.25
C THR A 906 14.60 -44.08 39.30
N LYS A 907 15.69 -43.32 39.46
CA LYS A 907 16.10 -42.22 38.57
C LYS A 907 17.00 -42.65 37.41
N VAL A 908 17.30 -43.94 37.28
CA VAL A 908 18.07 -44.53 36.18
C VAL A 908 17.16 -45.47 35.42
N PHE A 909 16.91 -45.19 34.15
CA PHE A 909 15.98 -45.95 33.31
C PHE A 909 16.74 -46.97 32.47
N ILE A 910 16.10 -48.11 32.21
CA ILE A 910 16.60 -49.14 31.30
C ILE A 910 15.96 -48.85 29.93
N ASP A 911 16.62 -48.05 29.11
CA ASP A 911 16.15 -47.57 27.79
C ASP A 911 17.05 -48.07 26.64
N SER A 912 18.27 -47.56 26.55
CA SER A 912 19.25 -47.86 25.50
C SER A 912 20.62 -48.14 26.11
N CYS A 913 21.38 -49.02 25.47
CA CYS A 913 22.72 -49.40 25.87
C CYS A 913 23.65 -48.20 25.67
N GLU A 914 24.27 -47.72 26.75
CA GLU A 914 25.19 -46.57 26.72
C GLU A 914 26.50 -46.83 25.96
N ILE A 915 26.73 -48.06 25.52
CA ILE A 915 27.92 -48.48 24.76
C ILE A 915 27.61 -48.53 23.27
N CYS A 916 26.56 -49.24 22.86
CA CYS A 916 26.28 -49.53 21.45
C CYS A 916 24.93 -48.99 20.93
N GLY A 917 24.10 -48.37 21.77
CA GLY A 917 22.80 -47.82 21.39
C GLY A 917 21.66 -48.84 21.23
N ALA A 918 21.93 -50.15 21.29
CA ALA A 918 20.89 -51.19 21.26
C ALA A 918 19.99 -51.15 22.51
N PRO A 919 18.77 -51.70 22.53
CA PRO A 919 17.91 -51.73 23.72
C PRO A 919 18.63 -52.29 24.96
N ALA A 920 18.59 -51.56 26.08
CA ALA A 920 19.20 -52.04 27.32
C ALA A 920 18.30 -53.10 27.97
N GLU A 921 18.90 -54.17 28.50
CA GLU A 921 18.16 -55.25 29.16
C GLU A 921 18.44 -55.28 30.68
N ALA A 922 19.62 -54.79 31.08
CA ALA A 922 20.09 -54.79 32.46
C ALA A 922 20.84 -53.49 32.81
N ILE A 923 21.07 -53.31 34.12
CA ILE A 923 21.95 -52.28 34.65
C ILE A 923 23.23 -52.93 35.13
N HIS A 924 24.37 -52.41 34.68
CA HIS A 924 25.70 -52.78 35.16
C HIS A 924 26.20 -51.82 36.23
N HIS A 925 26.82 -52.34 37.28
CA HIS A 925 27.53 -51.54 38.28
C HIS A 925 28.98 -51.34 37.84
N ILE A 926 29.39 -50.10 37.58
CA ILE A 926 30.77 -49.78 37.13
C ILE A 926 31.81 -50.28 38.15
N LYS A 927 31.50 -50.16 39.44
CA LYS A 927 32.32 -50.69 40.54
C LYS A 927 31.53 -51.75 41.32
N PRO A 928 32.01 -53.02 41.38
CA PRO A 928 31.36 -54.07 42.15
C PRO A 928 31.57 -53.88 43.66
N LYS A 929 30.74 -54.57 44.46
CA LYS A 929 30.79 -54.55 45.94
C LYS A 929 32.06 -55.26 46.43
N LYS A 930 33.05 -54.52 46.95
CA LYS A 930 34.15 -55.09 47.75
C LYS A 930 33.76 -55.11 49.23
N LEU A 931 34.12 -56.18 49.95
CA LEU A 931 33.94 -56.24 51.41
C LEU A 931 34.72 -55.09 52.07
N GLY A 932 34.03 -54.23 52.83
CA GLY A 932 34.68 -53.30 53.77
C GLY A 932 34.45 -51.79 53.60
N HIS A 933 33.75 -51.28 52.56
CA HIS A 933 33.47 -49.84 52.45
C HIS A 933 32.03 -49.51 52.06
N SER A 934 31.39 -48.62 52.84
CA SER A 934 30.00 -48.16 52.69
C SER A 934 29.81 -47.11 51.59
N LEU A 935 30.09 -47.48 50.33
CA LEU A 935 29.69 -46.66 49.18
C LEU A 935 28.27 -47.03 48.75
N ASN A 936 27.38 -46.04 48.58
CA ASN A 936 26.03 -46.26 48.07
C ASN A 936 26.10 -46.67 46.59
N LEU A 937 26.18 -48.00 46.36
CA LEU A 937 26.39 -48.65 45.06
C LEU A 937 25.31 -48.31 44.02
N ASN A 938 24.15 -47.92 44.50
CA ASN A 938 22.96 -47.64 43.71
C ASN A 938 22.86 -46.17 43.26
N ARG A 939 23.90 -45.36 43.43
CA ARG A 939 23.91 -43.98 42.90
C ARG A 939 23.97 -43.98 41.37
N ARG A 940 23.29 -43.01 40.74
CA ARG A 940 23.23 -42.83 39.27
C ARG A 940 24.60 -42.83 38.59
N SER A 941 25.65 -42.34 39.25
CA SER A 941 27.01 -42.31 38.71
C SER A 941 27.72 -43.68 38.66
N ASN A 942 27.15 -44.73 39.24
CA ASN A 942 27.74 -46.07 39.26
C ASN A 942 26.89 -47.09 38.47
N LEU A 943 25.78 -46.65 37.87
CA LEU A 943 24.85 -47.51 37.15
C LEU A 943 24.90 -47.16 35.65
N VAL A 944 24.94 -48.19 34.80
CA VAL A 944 24.99 -48.04 33.34
C VAL A 944 23.99 -49.01 32.71
N PRO A 945 22.99 -48.51 31.96
CA PRO A 945 22.15 -49.36 31.11
C PRO A 945 22.96 -49.99 29.98
N VAL A 946 22.89 -51.32 29.87
CA VAL A 946 23.61 -52.08 28.84
C VAL A 946 22.74 -53.20 28.27
N CYS A 947 22.94 -53.53 27.00
CA CYS A 947 22.36 -54.73 26.39
C CYS A 947 23.11 -55.99 26.83
N SER A 948 22.50 -57.18 26.65
CA SER A 948 23.09 -58.44 27.09
C SER A 948 24.47 -58.74 26.50
N SER A 949 24.74 -58.38 25.24
CA SER A 949 26.05 -58.59 24.62
C SER A 949 27.14 -57.72 25.24
N CYS A 950 26.90 -56.41 25.38
CA CYS A 950 27.84 -55.49 26.02
C CYS A 950 28.03 -55.83 27.50
N HIS A 951 26.98 -56.25 28.20
CA HIS A 951 27.08 -56.72 29.58
C HIS A 951 28.03 -57.92 29.70
N LEU A 952 27.92 -58.89 28.79
CA LEU A 952 28.79 -60.06 28.74
C LEU A 952 30.25 -59.69 28.42
N ASP A 953 30.47 -58.76 27.49
CA ASP A 953 31.81 -58.28 27.11
C ASP A 953 32.50 -57.51 28.25
N ILE A 954 31.73 -56.81 29.09
CA ILE A 954 32.26 -56.22 30.32
C ILE A 954 32.71 -57.32 31.30
N HIS A 955 31.88 -58.34 31.54
CA HIS A 955 32.25 -59.47 32.42
C HIS A 955 33.42 -60.32 31.87
N ARG A 956 33.61 -60.33 30.55
CA ARG A 956 34.73 -61.01 29.86
C ARG A 956 35.99 -60.15 29.74
N ASN A 957 36.03 -58.96 30.36
CA ASN A 957 37.14 -58.00 30.26
C ASN A 957 37.49 -57.58 28.82
N LYS A 958 36.53 -57.59 27.90
CA LYS A 958 36.69 -57.02 26.55
C LYS A 958 36.36 -55.54 26.50
N ILE A 959 35.51 -55.07 27.42
CA ILE A 959 35.15 -53.65 27.56
C ILE A 959 35.51 -53.20 28.98
N SER A 960 36.23 -52.09 29.09
CA SER A 960 36.50 -51.43 30.36
C SER A 960 35.75 -50.10 30.46
N ILE A 961 34.97 -49.93 31.54
CA ILE A 961 34.22 -48.70 31.82
C ILE A 961 34.96 -47.86 32.85
N SER A 962 35.37 -46.65 32.47
CA SER A 962 36.10 -45.73 33.35
C SER A 962 35.17 -44.80 34.17
N GLY A 963 33.93 -44.62 33.76
CA GLY A 963 32.91 -43.83 34.48
C GLY A 963 32.24 -42.75 33.64
N TRP A 964 31.38 -41.97 34.29
CA TRP A 964 30.69 -40.81 33.68
C TRP A 964 31.55 -39.55 33.76
N LYS A 965 31.77 -38.87 32.63
CA LYS A 965 32.47 -37.58 32.58
C LYS A 965 31.52 -36.45 32.16
N LYS A 966 31.71 -35.25 32.71
CA LYS A 966 30.90 -34.05 32.42
C LYS A 966 31.51 -33.32 31.22
N THR A 967 30.73 -33.08 30.17
CA THR A 967 31.10 -32.21 29.04
C THR A 967 30.20 -30.96 29.05
N PRO A 968 30.50 -29.90 28.27
CA PRO A 968 29.74 -28.65 28.27
C PRO A 968 28.25 -28.79 27.93
N GLY A 969 27.84 -29.88 27.27
CA GLY A 969 26.44 -30.10 26.85
C GLY A 969 25.70 -31.27 27.51
N HIS A 970 26.38 -32.24 28.15
CA HIS A 970 25.75 -33.38 28.86
C HIS A 970 26.79 -34.22 29.65
N LYS A 971 26.34 -35.26 30.37
CA LYS A 971 27.23 -36.30 30.92
C LYS A 971 27.35 -37.43 29.91
N LYS A 972 28.57 -37.85 29.57
CA LYS A 972 28.84 -38.96 28.64
C LYS A 972 29.59 -40.09 29.36
N LEU A 973 29.23 -41.34 29.09
CA LEU A 973 29.94 -42.51 29.61
C LEU A 973 31.25 -42.69 28.84
N TYR A 974 32.36 -42.84 29.56
CA TYR A 974 33.67 -43.14 28.98
C TYR A 974 34.01 -44.62 29.18
N TRP A 975 34.20 -45.34 28.07
CA TRP A 975 34.57 -46.75 28.01
C TRP A 975 35.52 -47.01 26.84
N VAL A 976 36.24 -48.13 26.87
CA VAL A 976 37.17 -48.56 25.81
C VAL A 976 37.05 -50.05 25.53
N TYR A 977 37.26 -50.45 24.27
CA TYR A 977 37.41 -51.85 23.88
C TYR A 977 38.88 -52.26 24.08
N LEU A 978 39.11 -53.34 24.80
CA LEU A 978 40.44 -53.90 25.03
C LEU A 978 40.74 -54.87 23.88
N ASN A 979 41.31 -54.34 22.79
CA ASN A 979 41.75 -55.17 21.66
C ASN A 979 42.89 -56.10 22.10
N GLY A 980 42.75 -57.41 21.85
CA GLY A 980 43.88 -58.31 21.57
C GLY A 980 43.72 -58.80 20.12
N PRO A 981 44.83 -58.91 19.36
CA PRO A 981 45.53 -60.19 19.31
C PRO A 981 47.07 -60.06 19.24
N LEU A 982 47.78 -61.04 19.80
CA LEU A 982 49.14 -61.36 19.36
C LEU A 982 49.00 -62.45 18.29
N ASP A 983 49.20 -62.07 17.04
CA ASP A 983 49.68 -63.00 16.02
C ASP A 983 51.06 -63.51 16.47
N SER A 984 51.19 -64.83 16.63
CA SER A 984 52.45 -65.55 16.53
C SER A 984 52.36 -66.42 15.29
N GLY A 985 53.07 -66.05 14.23
CA GLY A 985 53.33 -66.96 13.12
C GLY A 985 54.28 -68.07 13.57
N THR A 986 54.05 -69.30 13.09
CA THR A 986 54.96 -70.16 12.31
C THR A 986 54.38 -71.58 12.23
N GLU A 987 54.50 -72.15 11.02
CA GLU A 987 54.21 -73.52 10.56
C GLU A 987 52.75 -73.92 10.27
#